data_AF-F2TZX5-F1
#
_entry.id   AF-F2TZX5-F1
#
_cell.length_a   1.000
_cell.length_b   1.000
_cell.length_c   1.000
_cell.angle_alpha   90.00
_cell.angle_beta   90.00
_cell.angle_gamma   90.00
#
_symmetry.space_group_name_H-M   'P 1'
#
loop_
_entity.id
_entity.type
_entity.pdbx_description
1 polymer ?
#
loop_
_entity_poly.entity_id
_entity_poly.type
_entity_poly.pdbx_seq_one_letter_code
_entity_poly.pdbx_strand_id
1 'polypeptide(L)'
;MQGTVWALVAERLVTAAASQAPLEDDFEKQPLDEASFHPGIEDVRSDHARTFFNLMLTCRELYHDLPWAVPKWGLAVVFEDTPMRSLDQWLDKFQADLLGSTAPDALPSSSSCDQRGSDGRAAHASWLENRFLVYCWLGVTWDGRCSFLRSRLRASQPTTAFSRRFRHCGRVMFASLDDLESWAAEVMHARCSCGHEHRASVALANTSEAQDDSRARDQPEHQLEQHDTACAGEAGVLPQQRADDQHVAALVPALFSLNATLQGQADADRWHELRSTVLAGARGDRVMLELGQSLSSLAGDHIDNLIITSWRATLGCARIRDVERVTWDCKLREQPAPGGLLLDNVQHFEARARASLLNLDALADIPSIQLSGCDEEVVDLSPLPRVKKLVIERTIAVNYEAAVAAVEHVRLGSTMELKTGTLHATHVNLSRTRISTDTLHLPNATHIKAPRSGVKRLVFPPSLVWLDIEGTPPEMPELKHAEVLKLRTSSEPLSHDTVVRLSRCASKLILRGQCVRRVSDLCGIADNVHISAEVHDLDVAAPACVQELCVLAEGDVRCELLGHVPRLVILGLREHPIRDVHLLSGRKYLHLLRCSLDGEVSDCDFLFLQAAYGRAALASIGSLLVHQATVYGRSSTLPASDSHDSSGVAGLVLTQCRDVFMCHLRHCIIKDLACFQGVQRLIVDCCAFDVGDTLLPRSGCLVLRHCASTDKRWRWPDVALVDRSPEEMARVLLAGRERMEA
;
A
#
# COMPACT_ATOMS: atom_id res chain seq x y z
N MET A 1 29.67 -0.49 18.11
CA MET A 1 29.88 -0.09 16.70
C MET A 1 29.15 -0.97 15.68
N GLN A 2 28.79 -2.23 15.97
CA GLN A 2 28.05 -3.06 15.01
C GLN A 2 26.55 -2.70 14.89
N GLY A 3 25.89 -2.27 15.98
CA GLY A 3 24.45 -1.91 15.96
C GLY A 3 24.10 -0.75 15.01
N THR A 4 25.00 0.23 14.83
CA THR A 4 24.78 1.37 13.92
C THR A 4 24.82 0.97 12.44
N VAL A 5 25.56 -0.08 12.08
CA VAL A 5 25.62 -0.56 10.69
C VAL A 5 24.32 -1.28 10.32
N TRP A 6 23.78 -2.09 11.23
CA TRP A 6 22.52 -2.79 11.00
C TRP A 6 21.31 -1.86 10.95
N ALA A 7 21.32 -0.79 11.75
CA ALA A 7 20.31 0.26 11.66
C ALA A 7 20.26 0.89 10.25
N LEU A 8 21.40 1.18 9.64
CA LEU A 8 21.47 1.71 8.28
C LEU A 8 20.96 0.72 7.23
N VAL A 9 21.30 -0.57 7.36
CA VAL A 9 20.79 -1.62 6.46
C VAL A 9 19.27 -1.74 6.56
N ALA A 10 18.74 -1.74 7.79
CA ALA A 10 17.31 -1.76 8.06
C ALA A 10 16.59 -0.52 7.53
N GLU A 11 17.13 0.67 7.75
CA GLU A 11 16.60 1.93 7.22
C GLU A 11 16.55 1.89 5.69
N ARG A 12 17.57 1.34 5.03
CA ARG A 12 17.57 1.17 3.57
C ARG A 12 16.50 0.20 3.08
N LEU A 13 16.30 -0.93 3.76
CA LEU A 13 15.25 -1.90 3.41
C LEU A 13 13.85 -1.29 3.59
N VAL A 14 13.63 -0.59 4.70
CA VAL A 14 12.38 0.10 5.01
C VAL A 14 12.12 1.24 4.03
N THR A 15 13.11 2.09 3.79
CA THR A 15 13.01 3.21 2.85
C THR A 15 12.80 2.71 1.43
N ALA A 16 13.46 1.62 1.01
CA ALA A 16 13.23 1.04 -0.31
C ALA A 16 11.79 0.48 -0.46
N ALA A 17 11.23 -0.11 0.60
CA ALA A 17 9.83 -0.54 0.61
C ALA A 17 8.87 0.67 0.54
N ALA A 18 9.17 1.76 1.26
CA ALA A 18 8.36 2.97 1.31
C ALA A 18 8.51 3.87 0.07
N SER A 19 9.71 4.02 -0.51
CA SER A 19 9.97 4.86 -1.68
C SER A 19 9.46 4.24 -2.97
N GLN A 20 9.16 2.94 -2.95
CA GLN A 20 8.43 2.25 -4.00
C GLN A 20 6.91 2.32 -3.78
N ALA A 21 6.43 3.04 -2.76
CA ALA A 21 5.12 3.65 -2.83
C ALA A 21 5.09 4.51 -4.10
N PRO A 22 4.16 4.29 -5.05
CA PRO A 22 3.91 5.33 -6.04
C PRO A 22 3.67 6.61 -5.22
N LEU A 23 4.47 7.65 -5.47
CA LEU A 23 4.29 8.95 -4.82
C LEU A 23 2.79 9.21 -4.75
N GLU A 24 2.23 9.20 -3.54
CA GLU A 24 0.79 9.35 -3.30
C GLU A 24 0.29 10.77 -3.59
N ASP A 25 0.94 11.47 -4.52
CA ASP A 25 0.32 12.58 -5.19
C ASP A 25 -0.49 11.99 -6.34
N ASP A 26 -1.73 11.56 -6.05
CA ASP A 26 -2.94 11.27 -6.86
C ASP A 26 -2.89 11.05 -8.40
N PHE A 27 -1.72 10.90 -9.04
CA PHE A 27 -1.55 11.18 -10.46
C PHE A 27 -1.60 9.96 -11.37
N GLU A 28 -1.58 8.73 -10.86
CA GLU A 28 -1.75 7.55 -11.72
C GLU A 28 -2.02 6.24 -10.94
N LYS A 29 -3.31 5.97 -10.65
CA LYS A 29 -3.86 4.60 -10.73
C LYS A 29 -4.63 4.49 -12.06
N GLN A 30 -3.94 4.65 -13.19
CA GLN A 30 -4.55 4.34 -14.48
C GLN A 30 -4.63 2.81 -14.64
N PRO A 31 -5.73 2.27 -15.17
CA PRO A 31 -5.83 0.86 -15.48
C PRO A 31 -4.86 0.55 -16.61
N LEU A 32 -3.85 -0.29 -16.32
CA LEU A 32 -3.17 -1.16 -17.27
C LEU A 32 -2.69 -0.47 -18.57
N ASP A 33 -1.66 0.37 -18.46
CA ASP A 33 -0.63 0.35 -19.51
C ASP A 33 0.15 -0.96 -19.26
N GLU A 34 -0.32 -2.06 -19.86
CA GLU A 34 0.17 -3.45 -19.68
C GLU A 34 1.69 -3.62 -19.96
N ALA A 35 2.35 -2.59 -20.48
CA ALA A 35 3.78 -2.58 -20.82
C ALA A 35 4.64 -1.65 -19.93
N SER A 36 4.12 -1.14 -18.80
CA SER A 36 4.96 -0.34 -17.91
C SER A 36 6.08 -1.19 -17.28
N PHE A 37 7.32 -0.69 -17.30
CA PHE A 37 8.57 -1.36 -16.89
C PHE A 37 8.68 -1.64 -15.37
N HIS A 38 7.56 -1.77 -14.67
CA HIS A 38 7.54 -2.00 -13.24
C HIS A 38 7.28 -3.49 -12.98
N PRO A 39 8.31 -4.27 -12.57
CA PRO A 39 8.05 -5.60 -12.03
C PRO A 39 7.05 -5.45 -10.88
N GLY A 40 6.12 -6.40 -10.74
CA GLY A 40 4.99 -6.31 -9.80
C GLY A 40 5.41 -5.71 -8.45
N ILE A 41 5.07 -4.44 -8.23
CA ILE A 41 5.56 -3.62 -7.11
C ILE A 41 5.18 -4.27 -5.77
N GLU A 42 4.04 -4.97 -5.76
CA GLU A 42 3.52 -5.71 -4.61
C GLU A 42 4.50 -6.82 -4.14
N ASP A 43 5.15 -7.53 -5.07
CA ASP A 43 6.10 -8.59 -4.72
C ASP A 43 7.38 -8.01 -4.09
N VAL A 44 7.86 -6.85 -4.55
CA VAL A 44 9.10 -6.23 -4.06
C VAL A 44 8.96 -5.72 -2.62
N ARG A 45 7.83 -5.09 -2.29
CA ARG A 45 7.56 -4.62 -0.90
C ARG A 45 7.51 -5.78 0.09
N SER A 46 6.79 -6.84 -0.28
CA SER A 46 6.70 -8.06 0.54
C SER A 46 8.07 -8.68 0.76
N ASP A 47 8.93 -8.71 -0.28
CA ASP A 47 10.29 -9.22 -0.19
C ASP A 47 11.20 -8.37 0.72
N HIS A 48 11.10 -7.04 0.68
CA HIS A 48 11.84 -6.16 1.59
C HIS A 48 11.42 -6.36 3.06
N ALA A 49 10.12 -6.40 3.34
CA ALA A 49 9.63 -6.65 4.70
C ALA A 49 10.06 -8.04 5.21
N ARG A 50 9.97 -9.07 4.36
CA ARG A 50 10.48 -10.40 4.74
C ARG A 50 11.98 -10.40 4.97
N THR A 51 12.75 -9.72 4.13
CA THR A 51 14.22 -9.60 4.31
C THR A 51 14.53 -8.94 5.65
N PHE A 52 13.79 -7.89 6.02
CA PHE A 52 13.89 -7.26 7.33
C PHE A 52 13.57 -8.25 8.46
N PHE A 53 12.49 -9.02 8.36
CA PHE A 53 12.15 -10.02 9.39
C PHE A 53 13.17 -11.14 9.49
N ASN A 54 13.69 -11.64 8.37
CA ASN A 54 14.75 -12.63 8.37
C ASN A 54 15.98 -12.08 9.09
N LEU A 55 16.37 -10.83 8.81
CA LEU A 55 17.48 -10.15 9.48
C LEU A 55 17.23 -10.03 10.99
N MET A 56 16.05 -9.56 11.39
CA MET A 56 15.63 -9.48 12.79
C MET A 56 15.71 -10.84 13.52
N LEU A 57 15.46 -11.94 12.81
CA LEU A 57 15.48 -13.30 13.37
C LEU A 57 16.85 -13.98 13.34
N THR A 58 17.90 -13.34 12.80
CA THR A 58 19.24 -13.96 12.70
C THR A 58 19.95 -14.12 14.05
N CYS A 59 19.78 -13.17 14.97
CA CYS A 59 20.37 -13.25 16.31
C CYS A 59 19.57 -12.47 17.35
N ARG A 60 19.86 -12.71 18.63
CA ARG A 60 19.15 -12.11 19.76
C ARG A 60 19.28 -10.58 19.82
N GLU A 61 20.47 -10.05 19.52
CA GLU A 61 20.71 -8.60 19.55
C GLU A 61 19.87 -7.89 18.47
N LEU A 62 19.91 -8.39 17.23
CA LEU A 62 19.10 -7.84 16.13
C LEU A 62 17.60 -7.99 16.38
N TYR A 63 17.18 -9.08 17.02
CA TYR A 63 15.79 -9.25 17.40
C TYR A 63 15.30 -8.16 18.38
N HIS A 64 16.15 -7.76 19.33
CA HIS A 64 15.78 -6.79 20.35
C HIS A 64 15.98 -5.35 19.90
N ASP A 65 17.03 -5.04 19.16
CA ASP A 65 17.46 -3.66 18.90
C ASP A 65 17.02 -3.15 17.52
N LEU A 66 17.04 -4.01 16.49
CA LEU A 66 16.79 -3.61 15.10
C LEU A 66 15.41 -2.95 14.90
N PRO A 67 14.32 -3.45 15.50
CA PRO A 67 13.01 -2.83 15.32
C PRO A 67 12.94 -1.40 15.88
N TRP A 68 13.65 -1.10 16.97
CA TRP A 68 13.64 0.25 17.55
C TRP A 68 14.60 1.21 16.85
N ALA A 69 15.50 0.68 16.03
CA ALA A 69 16.40 1.47 15.20
C ALA A 69 15.75 1.99 13.91
N VAL A 70 14.59 1.44 13.52
CA VAL A 70 13.83 1.92 12.36
C VAL A 70 12.76 2.94 12.78
N PRO A 71 12.36 3.86 11.86
CA PRO A 71 11.25 4.75 12.11
C PRO A 71 9.99 3.97 12.53
N LYS A 72 9.27 4.54 13.50
CA LYS A 72 7.97 4.03 13.91
C LYS A 72 7.07 3.89 12.69
N TRP A 73 6.45 2.72 12.58
CA TRP A 73 5.58 2.28 11.48
C TRP A 73 6.25 2.19 10.11
N GLY A 74 7.57 2.04 10.05
CA GLY A 74 8.31 1.97 8.79
C GLY A 74 7.86 0.88 7.81
N LEU A 75 7.25 -0.21 8.28
CA LEU A 75 6.72 -1.28 7.43
C LEU A 75 5.18 -1.28 7.31
N ALA A 76 4.49 -0.24 7.79
CA ALA A 76 3.03 -0.12 7.78
C ALA A 76 2.42 -0.38 6.39
N VAL A 77 2.97 0.26 5.36
CA VAL A 77 2.51 0.16 3.97
C VAL A 77 2.52 -1.30 3.49
N VAL A 78 3.50 -2.09 3.90
CA VAL A 78 3.59 -3.50 3.51
C VAL A 78 2.47 -4.34 4.14
N PHE A 79 2.07 -3.99 5.37
CA PHE A 79 0.97 -4.67 6.06
C PHE A 79 -0.40 -4.23 5.61
N GLU A 80 -0.56 -3.00 5.11
CA GLU A 80 -1.83 -2.49 4.59
C GLU A 80 -2.25 -3.17 3.28
N ASP A 81 -1.27 -3.50 2.42
CA ASP A 81 -1.51 -4.21 1.15
C ASP A 81 -1.71 -5.73 1.35
N THR A 82 -1.29 -6.27 2.50
CA THR A 82 -1.41 -7.70 2.78
C THR A 82 -2.76 -8.00 3.43
N PRO A 83 -3.58 -8.95 2.90
CA PRO A 83 -4.84 -9.31 3.55
C PRO A 83 -4.57 -9.79 4.98
N MET A 84 -5.23 -9.15 5.97
CA MET A 84 -5.05 -9.37 7.43
C MET A 84 -4.98 -10.85 7.85
N ARG A 85 -5.66 -11.75 7.13
CA ARG A 85 -5.69 -13.20 7.39
C ARG A 85 -4.30 -13.85 7.46
N SER A 86 -3.27 -13.28 6.82
CA SER A 86 -1.91 -13.84 6.86
C SER A 86 -1.16 -13.55 8.17
N LEU A 87 -1.52 -12.51 8.91
CA LEU A 87 -0.88 -12.13 10.18
C LEU A 87 -1.47 -12.88 11.37
N ASP A 88 -2.79 -13.11 11.37
CA ASP A 88 -3.50 -13.84 12.43
C ASP A 88 -2.93 -15.27 12.59
N GLN A 89 -2.75 -15.98 11.47
CA GLN A 89 -2.17 -17.33 11.46
C GLN A 89 -0.74 -17.38 12.00
N TRP A 90 0.00 -16.27 11.91
CA TRP A 90 1.42 -16.25 12.29
C TRP A 90 1.62 -16.13 13.79
N LEU A 91 0.75 -15.41 14.52
CA LEU A 91 0.79 -15.39 15.99
C LEU A 91 0.00 -16.51 16.62
N ASP A 92 -1.09 -16.96 16.00
CA ASP A 92 -1.90 -18.06 16.52
C ASP A 92 -1.08 -19.37 16.61
N LYS A 93 -0.14 -19.61 15.68
CA LYS A 93 0.80 -20.75 15.78
C LYS A 93 1.72 -20.67 17.00
N PHE A 94 2.04 -19.47 17.51
CA PHE A 94 2.80 -19.31 18.76
C PHE A 94 1.90 -19.28 20.00
N GLN A 95 0.61 -18.99 19.85
CA GLN A 95 -0.37 -18.96 20.93
C GLN A 95 -1.05 -20.31 21.21
N ALA A 96 -1.04 -21.24 20.24
CA ALA A 96 -1.52 -22.59 20.45
C ALA A 96 -0.83 -23.27 21.66
N ASP A 97 0.46 -23.02 21.86
CA ASP A 97 1.21 -23.49 23.03
C ASP A 97 0.83 -22.78 24.35
N LEU A 98 0.27 -21.56 24.28
CA LEU A 98 -0.23 -20.79 25.44
C LEU A 98 -1.64 -21.22 25.86
N LEU A 99 -2.48 -21.64 24.90
CA LEU A 99 -3.84 -22.10 25.14
C LEU A 99 -3.91 -23.62 25.38
N GLY A 100 -2.86 -24.36 25.03
CA GLY A 100 -2.75 -25.82 25.12
C GLY A 100 -2.37 -26.42 26.48
N SER A 101 -2.66 -25.76 27.60
CA SER A 101 -2.55 -26.40 28.93
C SER A 101 -3.69 -26.04 29.88
N THR A 102 -4.89 -25.87 29.32
CA THR A 102 -6.16 -25.91 30.05
C THR A 102 -6.97 -27.11 29.55
N ALA A 103 -6.44 -28.32 29.71
CA ALA A 103 -7.30 -29.49 29.84
C ALA A 103 -7.70 -29.58 31.32
N PRO A 104 -8.97 -29.31 31.69
CA PRO A 104 -9.47 -29.74 32.99
C PRO A 104 -9.54 -31.27 32.96
N ASP A 105 -9.17 -31.92 34.07
CA ASP A 105 -9.34 -33.36 34.34
C ASP A 105 -8.28 -34.36 33.85
N ALA A 106 -7.01 -34.10 34.15
CA ALA A 106 -6.08 -35.20 34.45
C ALA A 106 -5.32 -34.90 35.74
N LEU A 107 -5.82 -35.43 36.85
CA LEU A 107 -5.18 -35.42 38.17
C LEU A 107 -3.76 -36.01 38.07
N PRO A 108 -2.69 -35.25 38.34
CA PRO A 108 -1.40 -35.81 38.71
C PRO A 108 -1.35 -35.86 40.23
N SER A 109 -1.55 -37.06 40.74
CA SER A 109 -1.32 -37.39 42.13
C SER A 109 0.10 -37.02 42.55
N SER A 110 0.20 -36.07 43.48
CA SER A 110 1.23 -35.99 44.52
C SER A 110 2.68 -36.32 44.13
N SER A 111 3.51 -35.30 43.92
CA SER A 111 4.78 -35.22 44.63
C SER A 111 5.27 -33.77 44.73
N SER A 112 5.90 -33.51 45.86
CA SER A 112 6.27 -32.23 46.42
C SER A 112 7.43 -31.56 45.68
N CYS A 113 7.61 -30.26 45.99
CA CYS A 113 8.77 -29.39 45.74
C CYS A 113 9.11 -29.07 44.27
N ASP A 114 8.49 -28.01 43.74
CA ASP A 114 9.18 -27.04 42.86
C ASP A 114 8.44 -25.68 42.80
N GLN A 115 8.80 -24.75 43.68
CA GLN A 115 8.38 -23.34 43.63
C GLN A 115 9.10 -22.53 42.53
N ARG A 116 9.98 -23.16 41.72
CA ARG A 116 10.71 -22.52 40.61
C ARG A 116 9.86 -22.24 39.35
N GLY A 117 8.59 -22.64 39.33
CA GLY A 117 7.71 -22.49 38.15
C GLY A 117 7.06 -21.11 37.96
N SER A 118 7.02 -20.26 38.99
CA SER A 118 6.33 -18.95 38.91
C SER A 118 7.12 -17.92 38.09
N ASP A 119 8.44 -17.86 38.25
CA ASP A 119 9.31 -16.87 37.60
C ASP A 119 9.37 -17.07 36.08
N GLY A 120 9.29 -18.32 35.61
CA GLY A 120 9.30 -18.64 34.18
C GLY A 120 8.07 -18.10 33.44
N ARG A 121 6.89 -18.12 34.07
CA ARG A 121 5.65 -17.62 33.44
C ARG A 121 5.65 -16.10 33.29
N ALA A 122 6.12 -15.38 34.32
CA ALA A 122 6.21 -13.91 34.27
C ALA A 122 7.24 -13.44 33.21
N ALA A 123 8.42 -14.09 33.15
CA ALA A 123 9.43 -13.80 32.14
C ALA A 123 8.91 -14.07 30.72
N HIS A 124 8.19 -15.17 30.51
CA HIS A 124 7.58 -15.50 29.23
C HIS A 124 6.49 -14.50 28.82
N ALA A 125 5.63 -14.09 29.76
CA ALA A 125 4.60 -13.08 29.51
C ALA A 125 5.19 -11.73 29.10
N SER A 126 6.27 -11.30 29.77
CA SER A 126 7.00 -10.06 29.42
C SER A 126 7.69 -10.18 28.05
N TRP A 127 8.25 -11.35 27.72
CA TRP A 127 8.83 -11.60 26.40
C TRP A 127 7.79 -11.47 25.28
N LEU A 128 6.59 -12.05 25.46
CA LEU A 128 5.49 -11.91 24.49
C LEU A 128 5.02 -10.46 24.35
N GLU A 129 4.87 -9.73 25.46
CA GLU A 129 4.51 -8.30 25.44
C GLU A 129 5.51 -7.48 24.64
N ASN A 130 6.81 -7.69 24.87
CA ASN A 130 7.86 -7.00 24.14
C ASN A 130 7.84 -7.33 22.65
N ARG A 131 7.68 -8.61 22.30
CA ARG A 131 7.56 -9.06 20.90
C ARG A 131 6.35 -8.44 20.19
N PHE A 132 5.22 -8.41 20.89
CA PHE A 132 4.00 -7.80 20.37
C PHE A 132 4.21 -6.30 20.10
N LEU A 133 4.82 -5.58 21.05
CA LEU A 133 5.16 -4.16 20.88
C LEU A 133 6.15 -3.90 19.75
N VAL A 134 7.10 -4.81 19.51
CA VAL A 134 8.00 -4.74 18.34
C VAL A 134 7.20 -4.74 17.04
N TYR A 135 6.23 -5.66 16.88
CA TYR A 135 5.39 -5.69 15.67
C TYR A 135 4.49 -4.45 15.56
N CYS A 136 3.92 -3.96 16.66
CA CYS A 136 3.23 -2.67 16.68
C CYS A 136 4.12 -1.54 16.17
N TRP A 137 5.37 -1.47 16.67
CA TRP A 137 6.34 -0.46 16.25
C TRP A 137 6.66 -0.56 14.76
N LEU A 138 6.79 -1.77 14.21
CA LEU A 138 7.03 -1.97 12.78
C LEU A 138 5.82 -1.59 11.91
N GLY A 139 4.62 -1.44 12.49
CA GLY A 139 3.42 -0.99 11.77
C GLY A 139 2.35 -2.06 11.59
N VAL A 140 2.42 -3.20 12.27
CA VAL A 140 1.35 -4.20 12.23
C VAL A 140 0.07 -3.64 12.85
N THR A 141 -1.04 -3.78 12.11
CA THR A 141 -2.39 -3.44 12.58
C THR A 141 -3.11 -4.70 13.05
N TRP A 142 -3.51 -4.71 14.31
CA TRP A 142 -4.13 -5.87 14.95
C TRP A 142 -5.65 -5.84 14.78
N ASP A 143 -6.27 -6.99 14.51
CA ASP A 143 -7.73 -7.12 14.63
C ASP A 143 -8.14 -6.86 16.09
N GLY A 144 -9.21 -6.09 16.28
CA GLY A 144 -9.78 -5.77 17.59
C GLY A 144 -10.10 -7.03 18.41
N ARG A 145 -10.36 -8.16 17.77
CA ARG A 145 -10.65 -9.47 18.37
C ARG A 145 -9.39 -10.30 18.69
N CYS A 146 -8.19 -9.77 18.47
CA CYS A 146 -6.93 -10.44 18.77
C CYS A 146 -6.94 -10.99 20.21
N SER A 147 -6.89 -12.31 20.36
CA SER A 147 -6.98 -13.03 21.62
C SER A 147 -5.94 -12.55 22.66
N PHE A 148 -4.71 -12.27 22.20
CA PHE A 148 -3.65 -11.72 23.06
C PHE A 148 -4.02 -10.35 23.62
N LEU A 149 -4.46 -9.41 22.76
CA LEU A 149 -4.90 -8.08 23.22
C LEU A 149 -6.09 -8.18 24.17
N ARG A 150 -7.09 -8.99 23.82
CA ARG A 150 -8.28 -9.26 24.64
C ARG A 150 -7.91 -9.85 26.00
N SER A 151 -6.95 -10.77 26.06
CA SER A 151 -6.45 -11.31 27.33
C SER A 151 -5.76 -10.24 28.20
N ARG A 152 -5.05 -9.28 27.59
CA ARG A 152 -4.41 -8.17 28.30
C ARG A 152 -5.40 -7.14 28.78
N LEU A 153 -6.50 -6.93 28.05
CA LEU A 153 -7.62 -6.12 28.52
C LEU A 153 -8.31 -6.72 29.74
N ARG A 154 -8.53 -8.05 29.73
CA ARG A 154 -9.21 -8.75 30.83
C ARG A 154 -8.33 -8.99 32.05
N ALA A 155 -7.02 -8.93 31.90
CA ALA A 155 -6.10 -9.11 33.02
C ALA A 155 -6.33 -8.02 34.08
N SER A 156 -6.50 -8.40 35.35
CA SER A 156 -6.75 -7.45 36.44
C SER A 156 -5.60 -6.45 36.65
N GLN A 157 -4.40 -6.75 36.14
CA GLN A 157 -3.24 -5.86 36.14
C GLN A 157 -2.49 -6.00 34.80
N PRO A 158 -2.89 -5.29 33.73
CA PRO A 158 -1.99 -5.14 32.59
C PRO A 158 -0.70 -4.49 33.08
N THR A 159 0.46 -4.95 32.61
CA THR A 159 1.72 -4.32 33.00
C THR A 159 1.66 -2.87 32.56
N THR A 160 1.82 -1.93 33.49
CA THR A 160 1.72 -0.48 33.21
C THR A 160 2.71 -0.05 32.12
N ALA A 161 3.84 -0.77 32.01
CA ALA A 161 4.82 -0.62 30.95
C ALA A 161 4.27 -1.02 29.56
N PHE A 162 3.54 -2.13 29.45
CA PHE A 162 2.94 -2.56 28.18
C PHE A 162 1.90 -1.54 27.71
N SER A 163 0.93 -1.17 28.55
CA SER A 163 -0.14 -0.23 28.17
C SER A 163 0.42 1.11 27.70
N ARG A 164 1.45 1.63 28.39
CA ARG A 164 2.11 2.89 28.03
C ARG A 164 2.79 2.81 26.66
N ARG A 165 3.52 1.73 26.39
CA ARG A 165 4.20 1.54 25.10
C ARG A 165 3.21 1.27 23.99
N PHE A 166 2.17 0.48 24.26
CA PHE A 166 1.11 0.18 23.31
C PHE A 166 0.34 1.45 22.91
N ARG A 167 0.08 2.38 23.84
CA ARG A 167 -0.48 3.70 23.52
C ARG A 167 0.41 4.53 22.60
N HIS A 168 1.71 4.25 22.56
CA HIS A 168 2.63 4.99 21.71
C HIS A 168 2.80 4.37 20.32
N CYS A 169 2.66 3.05 20.14
CA CYS A 169 2.91 2.39 18.85
C CYS A 169 1.80 1.45 18.34
N GLY A 170 0.82 1.09 19.16
CA GLY A 170 -0.24 0.15 18.85
C GLY A 170 -1.19 0.64 17.77
N ARG A 171 -1.53 -0.22 16.82
CA ARG A 171 -2.53 0.00 15.78
C ARG A 171 -3.60 -1.08 15.90
N VAL A 172 -4.87 -0.72 15.97
CA VAL A 172 -5.99 -1.68 16.09
C VAL A 172 -7.04 -1.40 15.02
N MET A 173 -7.48 -2.42 14.31
CA MET A 173 -8.57 -2.36 13.34
C MET A 173 -9.82 -3.00 13.95
N PHE A 174 -10.90 -2.25 13.98
CA PHE A 174 -12.22 -2.72 14.36
C PHE A 174 -13.03 -3.01 13.10
N ALA A 175 -13.51 -4.24 12.95
CA ALA A 175 -14.23 -4.66 11.75
C ALA A 175 -15.70 -4.20 11.72
N SER A 176 -16.24 -3.79 12.88
CA SER A 176 -17.60 -3.29 13.06
C SER A 176 -17.68 -2.38 14.30
N LEU A 177 -18.81 -1.67 14.46
CA LEU A 177 -19.11 -0.95 15.69
C LEU A 177 -19.23 -1.90 16.89
N ASP A 178 -19.86 -3.07 16.71
CA ASP A 178 -19.99 -4.10 17.75
C ASP A 178 -18.63 -4.61 18.26
N ASP A 179 -17.61 -4.71 17.40
CA ASP A 179 -16.26 -5.11 17.81
C ASP A 179 -15.62 -4.05 18.72
N LEU A 180 -15.80 -2.77 18.38
CA LEU A 180 -15.38 -1.64 19.21
C LEU A 180 -16.17 -1.59 20.53
N GLU A 181 -17.46 -1.88 20.52
CA GLU A 181 -18.26 -1.99 21.75
C GLU A 181 -17.82 -3.13 22.65
N SER A 182 -17.52 -4.29 22.05
CA SER A 182 -16.96 -5.42 22.78
C SER A 182 -15.62 -5.04 23.42
N TRP A 183 -14.77 -4.30 22.70
CA TRP A 183 -13.50 -3.77 23.24
C TRP A 183 -13.73 -2.83 24.41
N ALA A 184 -14.67 -1.90 24.26
CA ALA A 184 -15.07 -0.96 25.29
C ALA A 184 -15.58 -1.65 26.55
N ALA A 185 -16.43 -2.66 26.42
CA ALA A 185 -16.97 -3.42 27.55
C ALA A 185 -15.85 -4.07 28.38
N GLU A 186 -14.82 -4.63 27.72
CA GLU A 186 -13.67 -5.22 28.41
C GLU A 186 -12.80 -4.17 29.10
N VAL A 187 -12.54 -3.03 28.44
CA VAL A 187 -11.81 -1.90 29.06
C VAL A 187 -12.55 -1.40 30.31
N MET A 188 -13.87 -1.28 30.24
CA MET A 188 -14.69 -0.80 31.36
C MET A 188 -14.76 -1.82 32.49
N HIS A 189 -14.87 -3.12 32.18
CA HIS A 189 -14.82 -4.18 33.19
C HIS A 189 -13.48 -4.19 33.93
N ALA A 190 -12.36 -4.03 33.21
CA ALA A 190 -11.03 -3.94 33.82
C ALA A 190 -10.88 -2.75 34.78
N ARG A 191 -11.50 -1.60 34.45
CA ARG A 191 -11.54 -0.41 35.31
C ARG A 191 -12.39 -0.60 36.57
N CYS A 192 -13.47 -1.38 36.50
CA CYS A 192 -14.32 -1.64 37.66
C CYS A 192 -13.69 -2.64 38.63
N SER A 193 -13.00 -3.68 38.14
CA SER A 193 -12.42 -4.74 38.98
C SER A 193 -11.30 -4.25 39.90
N CYS A 194 -10.51 -3.25 39.50
CA CYS A 194 -9.39 -2.76 40.31
C CYS A 194 -9.79 -1.83 41.47
N GLY A 195 -11.00 -1.23 41.42
CA GLY A 195 -11.46 -0.27 42.44
C GLY A 195 -11.91 -0.90 43.76
N HIS A 196 -12.31 -2.18 43.75
CA HIS A 196 -12.90 -2.83 44.94
C HIS A 196 -11.87 -3.42 45.92
N GLU A 197 -10.72 -3.90 45.45
CA GLU A 197 -9.71 -4.50 46.34
C GLU A 197 -8.96 -3.46 47.19
N HIS A 198 -8.72 -2.27 46.63
CA HIS A 198 -8.03 -1.19 47.35
C HIS A 198 -8.94 -0.56 48.42
N ARG A 199 -10.24 -0.44 48.15
CA ARG A 199 -11.19 0.12 49.13
C ARG A 199 -11.48 -0.84 50.29
N ALA A 200 -11.47 -2.16 50.05
CA ALA A 200 -11.58 -3.16 51.11
C ALA A 200 -10.32 -3.24 51.98
N SER A 201 -9.13 -3.08 51.40
CA SER A 201 -7.86 -3.09 52.13
C SER A 201 -7.66 -1.83 52.99
N VAL A 202 -8.08 -0.65 52.50
CA VAL A 202 -8.05 0.59 53.30
C VAL A 202 -9.14 0.60 54.38
N ALA A 203 -10.30 0.01 54.12
CA ALA A 203 -11.36 -0.15 55.13
C ALA A 203 -10.98 -1.15 56.26
N LEU A 204 -10.06 -2.09 56.03
CA LEU A 204 -9.52 -2.97 57.07
C LEU A 204 -8.32 -2.36 57.81
N ALA A 205 -7.53 -1.49 57.16
CA ALA A 205 -6.45 -0.75 57.80
C ALA A 205 -6.97 0.36 58.72
N ASN A 206 -8.08 1.01 58.38
CA ASN A 206 -8.66 2.10 59.18
C ASN A 206 -9.51 1.63 60.40
N THR A 207 -9.69 0.32 60.59
CA THR A 207 -10.38 -0.23 61.78
C THR A 207 -9.42 -0.55 62.93
N SER A 208 -8.12 -0.28 62.79
CA SER A 208 -7.10 -0.58 63.82
C SER A 208 -6.49 0.65 64.52
N GLU A 209 -6.91 1.88 64.19
CA GLU A 209 -6.40 3.10 64.85
C GLU A 209 -7.54 4.00 65.36
N ALA A 210 -8.45 3.41 66.16
CA ALA A 210 -9.45 4.16 66.91
C ALA A 210 -9.43 3.75 68.39
N GLN A 211 -8.28 3.93 69.05
CA GLN A 211 -8.23 3.90 70.52
C GLN A 211 -6.99 4.63 71.08
N ASP A 212 -6.92 5.94 70.89
CA ASP A 212 -6.39 6.93 71.86
C ASP A 212 -6.26 8.28 71.15
N ASP A 213 -7.13 9.24 71.48
CA ASP A 213 -6.74 10.36 72.34
C ASP A 213 -7.89 11.38 72.36
N SER A 214 -8.59 11.42 73.48
CA SER A 214 -9.61 12.42 73.77
C SER A 214 -8.96 13.59 74.50
N ARG A 215 -8.80 14.74 73.83
CA ARG A 215 -8.67 16.02 74.53
C ARG A 215 -9.11 17.22 73.67
N ALA A 216 -10.40 17.53 73.85
CA ALA A 216 -10.98 18.83 74.10
C ALA A 216 -10.17 20.08 73.68
N ARG A 217 -10.76 20.88 72.76
CA ARG A 217 -10.98 22.32 72.97
C ARG A 217 -11.93 22.93 71.93
N ASP A 218 -13.10 23.28 72.45
CA ASP A 218 -13.85 24.54 72.28
C ASP A 218 -13.69 25.39 71.00
N GLN A 219 -14.84 25.50 70.33
CA GLN A 219 -15.47 26.67 69.67
C GLN A 219 -15.02 28.07 70.19
N PRO A 220 -15.28 29.22 69.48
CA PRO A 220 -16.44 29.44 68.60
C PRO A 220 -16.23 30.29 67.33
N GLU A 221 -17.32 30.33 66.56
CA GLU A 221 -17.69 31.24 65.49
C GLU A 221 -17.49 32.73 65.83
N HIS A 222 -17.09 33.55 64.85
CA HIS A 222 -17.68 34.86 64.60
C HIS A 222 -17.42 35.35 63.16
N GLN A 223 -18.52 35.50 62.43
CA GLN A 223 -18.97 36.62 61.58
C GLN A 223 -17.99 37.41 60.68
N LEU A 224 -18.42 37.49 59.41
CA LEU A 224 -18.51 38.64 58.50
C LEU A 224 -17.53 39.82 58.68
N GLU A 225 -16.84 40.19 57.60
CA GLU A 225 -17.15 41.43 56.86
C GLU A 225 -16.40 41.53 55.52
N GLN A 226 -17.05 42.25 54.60
CA GLN A 226 -16.62 42.61 53.26
C GLN A 226 -15.45 43.60 53.29
N HIS A 227 -14.51 43.50 52.33
CA HIS A 227 -14.06 44.68 51.57
C HIS A 227 -13.27 44.30 50.31
N ASP A 228 -13.70 44.85 49.18
CA ASP A 228 -12.89 45.10 47.99
C ASP A 228 -11.67 45.97 48.35
N THR A 229 -10.48 45.66 47.84
CA THR A 229 -9.53 46.63 47.25
C THR A 229 -8.45 45.89 46.45
N ALA A 230 -8.24 46.33 45.22
CA ALA A 230 -7.16 45.91 44.33
C ALA A 230 -5.78 46.38 44.83
N CYS A 231 -4.77 45.53 44.77
CA CYS A 231 -3.43 45.88 44.28
C CYS A 231 -2.52 44.65 44.15
N ALA A 232 -1.63 44.76 43.18
CA ALA A 232 -0.58 43.82 42.79
C ALA A 232 0.37 43.40 43.93
N GLY A 233 0.97 42.22 43.78
CA GLY A 233 2.21 41.87 44.48
C GLY A 233 2.34 40.39 44.87
N GLU A 234 3.07 39.64 44.04
CA GLU A 234 4.06 38.61 44.39
C GLU A 234 3.71 37.42 45.32
N ALA A 235 4.13 36.25 44.81
CA ALA A 235 4.72 35.12 45.56
C ALA A 235 3.84 34.43 46.61
N GLY A 236 2.89 33.62 46.13
CA GLY A 236 2.29 32.52 46.89
C GLY A 236 2.50 31.21 46.14
N VAL A 237 3.57 30.48 46.46
CA VAL A 237 3.75 29.08 46.07
C VAL A 237 2.69 28.26 46.78
N LEU A 238 1.55 28.05 46.12
CA LEU A 238 0.62 26.98 46.48
C LEU A 238 1.28 25.64 46.12
N PRO A 239 1.28 24.65 47.03
CA PRO A 239 1.64 23.29 46.66
C PRO A 239 0.54 22.79 45.73
N GLN A 240 0.79 22.91 44.43
CA GLN A 240 0.03 22.26 43.39
C GLN A 240 0.13 20.76 43.68
N GLN A 241 -0.95 20.25 44.26
CA GLN A 241 -1.16 18.84 44.51
C GLN A 241 -0.88 18.12 43.18
N ARG A 242 0.25 17.43 43.13
CA ARG A 242 0.49 16.28 42.27
C ARG A 242 -0.50 15.19 42.69
N ALA A 243 -1.76 15.39 42.34
CA ALA A 243 -2.69 14.30 42.10
C ALA A 243 -2.54 13.89 40.62
N ASP A 244 -1.30 13.68 40.19
CA ASP A 244 -1.00 13.08 38.89
C ASP A 244 -1.19 11.56 39.05
N ASP A 245 -2.21 11.06 38.36
CA ASP A 245 -2.10 9.86 37.53
C ASP A 245 -1.81 8.51 38.21
N GLN A 246 -2.60 8.16 39.23
CA GLN A 246 -2.95 6.74 39.45
C GLN A 246 -4.25 6.34 38.74
N HIS A 247 -4.65 7.06 37.68
CA HIS A 247 -5.61 6.51 36.74
C HIS A 247 -4.97 5.29 36.06
N VAL A 248 -5.46 4.11 36.43
CA VAL A 248 -5.13 2.82 35.80
C VAL A 248 -5.09 3.04 34.29
N ALA A 249 -3.89 2.93 33.73
CA ALA A 249 -3.62 3.21 32.32
C ALA A 249 -4.42 2.23 31.47
N ALA A 250 -5.60 2.66 31.04
CA ALA A 250 -6.42 1.90 30.12
C ALA A 250 -5.61 1.59 28.86
N LEU A 251 -5.78 0.38 28.32
CA LEU A 251 -5.11 -0.04 27.11
C LEU A 251 -5.76 0.67 25.91
N VAL A 252 -5.27 1.87 25.63
CA VAL A 252 -5.68 2.69 24.48
C VAL A 252 -4.61 2.53 23.40
N PRO A 253 -4.97 2.21 22.14
CA PRO A 253 -3.99 2.14 21.07
C PRO A 253 -3.48 3.52 20.67
N ALA A 254 -2.36 3.59 19.93
CA ALA A 254 -1.87 4.84 19.36
C ALA A 254 -2.73 5.28 18.17
N LEU A 255 -3.04 4.31 17.30
CA LEU A 255 -3.92 4.45 16.16
C LEU A 255 -5.05 3.44 16.21
N PHE A 256 -6.22 3.82 15.71
CA PHE A 256 -7.28 2.88 15.43
C PHE A 256 -7.84 3.05 14.02
N SER A 257 -8.28 1.96 13.44
CA SER A 257 -9.06 1.95 12.19
C SER A 257 -10.40 1.29 12.47
N LEU A 258 -11.45 1.71 11.76
CA LEU A 258 -12.80 1.22 11.97
C LEU A 258 -13.50 1.09 10.63
N ASN A 259 -14.19 -0.02 10.41
CA ASN A 259 -15.23 -0.14 9.39
C ASN A 259 -16.56 -0.35 10.11
N ALA A 260 -17.52 0.57 9.98
CA ALA A 260 -18.81 0.45 10.64
C ALA A 260 -19.96 0.81 9.71
N THR A 261 -21.07 0.07 9.83
CA THR A 261 -22.34 0.45 9.21
C THR A 261 -23.24 1.02 10.29
N LEU A 262 -23.63 2.29 10.16
CA LEU A 262 -24.51 3.00 11.07
C LEU A 262 -25.97 2.84 10.60
N GLN A 263 -26.76 2.06 11.34
CA GLN A 263 -28.16 1.77 11.04
C GLN A 263 -29.12 2.87 11.54
N GLY A 264 -28.62 3.89 12.23
CA GLY A 264 -29.43 5.03 12.68
C GLY A 264 -28.64 5.99 13.55
N GLN A 265 -29.31 7.03 14.05
CA GLN A 265 -28.67 8.06 14.89
C GLN A 265 -28.07 7.49 16.17
N ALA A 266 -28.71 6.47 16.76
CA ALA A 266 -28.19 5.81 17.96
C ALA A 266 -26.77 5.25 17.75
N ASP A 267 -26.49 4.65 16.58
CA ASP A 267 -25.17 4.12 16.26
C ASP A 267 -24.13 5.23 16.06
N ALA A 268 -24.55 6.36 15.47
CA ALA A 268 -23.69 7.53 15.28
C ALA A 268 -23.32 8.19 16.63
N ASP A 269 -24.30 8.31 17.53
CA ASP A 269 -24.10 8.83 18.89
C ASP A 269 -23.21 7.86 19.69
N ARG A 270 -23.42 6.56 19.53
CA ARG A 270 -22.65 5.51 20.17
C ARG A 270 -21.20 5.48 19.69
N TRP A 271 -20.99 5.58 18.37
CA TRP A 271 -19.66 5.77 17.79
C TRP A 271 -18.95 6.98 18.41
N HIS A 272 -19.63 8.13 18.48
CA HIS A 272 -19.07 9.35 19.06
C HIS A 272 -18.69 9.17 20.54
N GLU A 273 -19.56 8.52 21.32
CA GLU A 273 -19.32 8.19 22.73
C GLU A 273 -18.07 7.30 22.88
N LEU A 274 -18.00 6.17 22.16
CA LEU A 274 -16.87 5.22 22.25
C LEU A 274 -15.55 5.88 21.85
N ARG A 275 -15.57 6.68 20.79
CA ARG A 275 -14.39 7.40 20.32
C ARG A 275 -13.92 8.45 21.34
N SER A 276 -14.84 9.21 21.92
CA SER A 276 -14.52 10.27 22.90
C SER A 276 -14.18 9.75 24.31
N THR A 277 -14.53 8.51 24.64
CA THR A 277 -14.31 7.93 25.98
C THR A 277 -13.27 6.81 25.99
N VAL A 278 -13.50 5.74 25.23
CA VAL A 278 -12.67 4.52 25.25
C VAL A 278 -11.42 4.69 24.40
N LEU A 279 -11.56 5.34 23.25
CA LEU A 279 -10.45 5.68 22.36
C LEU A 279 -9.92 7.10 22.62
N ALA A 280 -10.25 7.69 23.78
CA ALA A 280 -9.77 9.02 24.14
C ALA A 280 -8.22 9.07 24.12
N GLY A 281 -7.66 9.83 23.19
CA GLY A 281 -6.22 9.96 22.99
C GLY A 281 -5.59 8.95 22.03
N ALA A 282 -6.38 8.10 21.37
CA ALA A 282 -6.00 7.41 20.14
C ALA A 282 -6.37 8.29 18.94
N ARG A 283 -5.54 8.31 17.90
CA ARG A 283 -5.84 8.99 16.63
C ARG A 283 -6.46 7.98 15.66
N GLY A 284 -7.51 8.38 14.95
CA GLY A 284 -8.08 7.54 13.90
C GLY A 284 -7.12 7.51 12.71
N ASP A 285 -6.81 6.34 12.20
CA ASP A 285 -5.99 6.15 11.00
C ASP A 285 -6.92 6.08 9.78
N ARG A 286 -7.63 4.96 9.60
CA ARG A 286 -8.65 4.81 8.55
C ARG A 286 -10.01 4.45 9.15
N VAL A 287 -10.95 5.39 9.08
CA VAL A 287 -12.32 5.25 9.61
C VAL A 287 -13.30 5.29 8.46
N MET A 288 -13.94 4.16 8.17
CA MET A 288 -14.98 4.02 7.15
C MET A 288 -16.35 3.85 7.80
N LEU A 289 -17.25 4.81 7.53
CA LEU A 289 -18.61 4.85 8.07
C LEU A 289 -19.62 4.73 6.91
N GLU A 290 -20.33 3.60 6.85
CA GLU A 290 -21.42 3.37 5.92
C GLU A 290 -22.76 3.69 6.56
N LEU A 291 -23.54 4.56 5.93
CA LEU A 291 -24.84 4.97 6.44
C LEU A 291 -25.94 4.04 5.91
N GLY A 292 -26.42 3.15 6.78
CA GLY A 292 -27.53 2.23 6.49
C GLY A 292 -28.90 2.94 6.51
N GLN A 293 -29.04 3.98 7.34
CA GLN A 293 -30.23 4.83 7.42
C GLN A 293 -29.85 6.31 7.56
N SER A 294 -30.82 7.18 7.31
CA SER A 294 -30.65 8.63 7.45
C SER A 294 -30.24 9.03 8.87
N LEU A 295 -29.21 9.87 8.97
CA LEU A 295 -28.70 10.40 10.23
C LEU A 295 -29.03 11.88 10.36
N SER A 296 -29.38 12.34 11.57
CA SER A 296 -29.56 13.75 11.86
C SER A 296 -28.22 14.47 12.03
N SER A 297 -27.23 13.83 12.65
CA SER A 297 -25.90 14.39 12.85
C SER A 297 -24.82 13.31 12.89
N LEU A 298 -23.62 13.64 12.41
CA LEU A 298 -22.42 12.81 12.50
C LEU A 298 -21.23 13.65 12.95
N ALA A 299 -20.45 13.12 13.90
CA ALA A 299 -19.23 13.76 14.38
C ALA A 299 -17.99 12.88 14.11
N GLY A 300 -16.96 13.48 13.51
CA GLY A 300 -15.64 12.87 13.31
C GLY A 300 -14.56 13.83 13.82
N ASP A 301 -13.58 13.34 14.58
CA ASP A 301 -12.44 14.15 14.99
C ASP A 301 -11.17 13.34 15.21
N HIS A 302 -10.02 14.01 15.02
CA HIS A 302 -8.67 13.45 15.16
C HIS A 302 -8.47 12.18 14.31
N ILE A 303 -8.77 12.25 13.02
CA ILE A 303 -8.72 11.11 12.08
C ILE A 303 -7.83 11.45 10.88
N ASP A 304 -6.96 10.55 10.44
CA ASP A 304 -6.12 10.75 9.26
C ASP A 304 -6.94 10.60 7.98
N ASN A 305 -7.75 9.54 7.89
CA ASN A 305 -8.59 9.28 6.74
C ASN A 305 -10.01 8.86 7.15
N LEU A 306 -10.96 9.78 7.00
CA LEU A 306 -12.39 9.56 7.25
C LEU A 306 -13.13 9.35 5.94
N ILE A 307 -13.68 8.15 5.76
CA ILE A 307 -14.45 7.77 4.58
C ILE A 307 -15.92 7.64 4.99
N ILE A 308 -16.81 8.43 4.37
CA ILE A 308 -18.26 8.40 4.62
C ILE A 308 -18.95 7.90 3.36
N THR A 309 -19.68 6.79 3.45
CA THR A 309 -20.48 6.25 2.34
C THR A 309 -21.96 6.39 2.66
N SER A 310 -22.67 7.20 1.89
CA SER A 310 -24.10 7.51 2.09
C SER A 310 -24.92 7.18 0.83
N TRP A 311 -24.77 5.95 0.32
CA TRP A 311 -25.42 5.54 -0.94
C TRP A 311 -26.94 5.36 -0.82
N ARG A 312 -27.46 5.13 0.39
CA ARG A 312 -28.87 4.82 0.66
C ARG A 312 -29.51 5.72 1.73
N ALA A 313 -28.76 6.67 2.28
CA ALA A 313 -29.15 7.44 3.46
C ALA A 313 -28.85 8.92 3.29
N THR A 314 -29.57 9.76 4.03
CA THR A 314 -29.29 11.20 4.14
C THR A 314 -28.42 11.49 5.36
N LEU A 315 -27.65 12.57 5.32
CA LEU A 315 -26.94 13.07 6.50
C LEU A 315 -27.36 14.53 6.72
N GLY A 316 -28.01 14.82 7.84
CA GLY A 316 -28.53 16.15 8.14
C GLY A 316 -27.43 17.16 8.43
N CYS A 317 -26.51 16.82 9.34
CA CYS A 317 -25.37 17.66 9.74
C CYS A 317 -24.12 16.81 9.92
N ALA A 318 -22.96 17.32 9.51
CA ALA A 318 -21.68 16.67 9.74
C ALA A 318 -20.70 17.66 10.38
N ARG A 319 -20.15 17.30 11.53
CA ARG A 319 -19.11 18.07 12.22
C ARG A 319 -17.81 17.29 12.19
N ILE A 320 -16.89 17.72 11.35
CA ILE A 320 -15.60 17.06 11.14
C ILE A 320 -14.49 18.02 11.54
N ARG A 321 -13.66 17.62 12.50
CA ARG A 321 -12.58 18.46 13.05
C ARG A 321 -11.25 17.73 13.09
N ASP A 322 -10.14 18.40 12.78
CA ASP A 322 -8.79 17.83 12.90
C ASP A 322 -8.67 16.52 12.10
N VAL A 323 -9.10 16.58 10.83
CA VAL A 323 -9.08 15.43 9.92
C VAL A 323 -8.19 15.72 8.72
N GLU A 324 -7.20 14.87 8.46
CA GLU A 324 -6.27 15.09 7.35
C GLU A 324 -6.96 14.91 5.99
N ARG A 325 -7.71 13.83 5.81
CA ARG A 325 -8.44 13.51 4.59
C ARG A 325 -9.87 13.07 4.89
N VAL A 326 -10.83 13.70 4.22
CA VAL A 326 -12.23 13.29 4.19
C VAL A 326 -12.58 12.82 2.78
N THR A 327 -13.07 11.59 2.63
CA THR A 327 -13.66 11.09 1.38
C THR A 327 -15.15 10.85 1.61
N TRP A 328 -16.01 11.43 0.78
CA TRP A 328 -17.46 11.30 0.90
C TRP A 328 -18.08 10.78 -0.39
N ASP A 329 -18.59 9.55 -0.34
CA ASP A 329 -19.27 8.89 -1.45
C ASP A 329 -20.80 8.93 -1.27
N CYS A 330 -21.54 9.63 -2.13
CA CYS A 330 -23.00 9.77 -2.03
C CYS A 330 -23.72 9.49 -3.38
N LYS A 331 -24.89 8.83 -3.35
CA LYS A 331 -25.63 8.44 -4.57
C LYS A 331 -27.08 8.95 -4.67
N LEU A 332 -27.70 9.48 -3.61
CA LEU A 332 -29.12 9.84 -3.66
C LEU A 332 -29.37 11.10 -4.51
N ARG A 333 -30.42 11.03 -5.36
CA ARG A 333 -30.83 12.07 -6.33
C ARG A 333 -31.63 13.24 -5.73
N GLU A 334 -32.18 13.10 -4.54
CA GLU A 334 -33.23 13.99 -4.02
C GLU A 334 -33.01 14.28 -2.54
N GLN A 335 -31.92 14.96 -2.18
CA GLN A 335 -31.77 15.45 -0.80
C GLN A 335 -31.57 16.97 -0.79
N PRO A 336 -32.21 17.69 0.14
CA PRO A 336 -31.77 19.03 0.48
C PRO A 336 -30.31 18.94 0.97
N ALA A 337 -29.48 19.91 0.56
CA ALA A 337 -28.10 20.01 1.06
C ALA A 337 -28.10 19.86 2.59
N PRO A 338 -27.13 19.13 3.18
CA PRO A 338 -27.00 18.99 4.62
C PRO A 338 -27.07 20.38 5.25
N GLY A 339 -27.97 20.56 6.23
CA GLY A 339 -28.24 21.86 6.86
C GLY A 339 -27.06 22.45 7.63
N GLY A 340 -25.92 21.74 7.70
CA GLY A 340 -24.66 22.26 8.19
C GLY A 340 -23.53 21.24 8.01
N LEU A 341 -22.70 21.45 7.00
CA LEU A 341 -21.38 20.83 6.94
C LEU A 341 -20.40 21.76 7.66
N LEU A 342 -19.86 21.32 8.80
CA LEU A 342 -18.89 22.07 9.60
C LEU A 342 -17.56 21.34 9.54
N LEU A 343 -16.64 21.89 8.76
CA LEU A 343 -15.29 21.36 8.58
C LEU A 343 -14.30 22.31 9.26
N ASP A 344 -13.50 21.78 10.18
CA ASP A 344 -12.54 22.54 10.98
C ASP A 344 -11.19 21.84 10.93
N ASN A 345 -10.13 22.54 10.54
CA ASN A 345 -8.80 21.97 10.34
C ASN A 345 -8.79 20.70 9.46
N VAL A 346 -9.49 20.76 8.31
CA VAL A 346 -9.49 19.69 7.29
C VAL A 346 -8.52 20.03 6.18
N GLN A 347 -7.58 19.13 5.86
CA GLN A 347 -6.53 19.39 4.86
C GLN A 347 -6.93 18.98 3.44
N HIS A 348 -7.66 17.87 3.30
CA HIS A 348 -8.12 17.35 2.03
C HIS A 348 -9.58 16.90 2.10
N PHE A 349 -10.37 17.31 1.11
CA PHE A 349 -11.75 16.88 0.96
C PHE A 349 -12.00 16.31 -0.43
N GLU A 350 -12.39 15.05 -0.50
CA GLU A 350 -12.78 14.34 -1.72
C GLU A 350 -14.29 14.05 -1.68
N ALA A 351 -15.03 14.55 -2.65
CA ALA A 351 -16.41 14.18 -2.89
C ALA A 351 -16.53 13.28 -4.12
N ARG A 352 -17.14 12.11 -3.94
CA ARG A 352 -17.61 11.24 -5.02
C ARG A 352 -19.13 11.20 -4.98
N ALA A 353 -19.73 12.35 -5.23
CA ALA A 353 -21.15 12.59 -5.05
C ALA A 353 -21.76 13.22 -6.31
N ARG A 354 -23.09 13.38 -6.31
CA ARG A 354 -23.77 14.32 -7.20
C ARG A 354 -23.72 15.73 -6.58
N ALA A 355 -23.53 16.75 -7.41
CA ALA A 355 -23.15 18.12 -7.05
C ALA A 355 -24.11 18.87 -6.12
N SER A 356 -25.42 18.61 -6.26
CA SER A 356 -26.51 19.34 -5.59
C SER A 356 -26.50 19.21 -4.07
N LEU A 357 -25.67 18.30 -3.54
CA LEU A 357 -25.60 17.96 -2.13
C LEU A 357 -24.52 18.72 -1.36
N LEU A 358 -23.64 19.47 -2.02
CA LEU A 358 -22.52 20.13 -1.34
C LEU A 358 -22.73 21.63 -1.30
N ASN A 359 -22.95 22.17 -0.11
CA ASN A 359 -22.70 23.59 0.12
C ASN A 359 -21.18 23.82 0.09
N LEU A 360 -20.66 24.27 -1.05
CA LEU A 360 -19.23 24.51 -1.25
C LEU A 360 -18.69 25.65 -0.39
N ASP A 361 -19.55 26.51 0.18
CA ASP A 361 -19.13 27.53 1.14
C ASP A 361 -18.42 26.91 2.35
N ALA A 362 -18.86 25.72 2.78
CA ALA A 362 -18.24 24.99 3.88
C ALA A 362 -16.84 24.46 3.54
N LEU A 363 -16.47 24.40 2.26
CA LEU A 363 -15.17 23.92 1.80
C LEU A 363 -14.19 25.07 1.47
N ALA A 364 -14.62 26.33 1.60
CA ALA A 364 -13.86 27.49 1.12
C ALA A 364 -12.43 27.62 1.71
N ASP A 365 -12.25 27.17 2.94
CA ASP A 365 -10.96 27.25 3.66
C ASP A 365 -10.13 25.96 3.56
N ILE A 366 -10.58 24.95 2.82
CA ILE A 366 -9.86 23.68 2.66
C ILE A 366 -8.81 23.82 1.54
N PRO A 367 -7.52 23.50 1.80
CA PRO A 367 -6.46 23.76 0.83
C PRO A 367 -6.48 22.78 -0.36
N SER A 368 -7.01 21.57 -0.19
CA SER A 368 -7.09 20.57 -1.27
C SER A 368 -8.51 20.00 -1.41
N ILE A 369 -9.10 20.14 -2.60
CA ILE A 369 -10.44 19.66 -2.90
C ILE A 369 -10.43 18.79 -4.16
N GLN A 370 -11.10 17.64 -4.08
CA GLN A 370 -11.36 16.76 -5.20
C GLN A 370 -12.86 16.52 -5.36
N LEU A 371 -13.40 16.83 -6.54
CA LEU A 371 -14.79 16.63 -6.89
C LEU A 371 -14.85 15.61 -8.04
N SER A 372 -15.59 14.51 -7.84
CA SER A 372 -15.72 13.46 -8.84
C SER A 372 -17.15 12.92 -8.96
N GLY A 373 -17.58 12.59 -10.18
CA GLY A 373 -18.82 11.82 -10.42
C GLY A 373 -20.14 12.62 -10.37
N CYS A 374 -20.08 13.95 -10.52
CA CYS A 374 -21.23 14.84 -10.65
C CYS A 374 -21.72 14.97 -12.11
N ASP A 375 -21.89 13.87 -12.86
CA ASP A 375 -22.09 13.90 -14.31
C ASP A 375 -23.43 14.54 -14.79
N GLU A 376 -24.42 14.70 -13.90
CA GLU A 376 -25.75 15.21 -14.25
C GLU A 376 -26.04 16.63 -13.75
N GLU A 377 -25.19 17.20 -12.92
CA GLU A 377 -25.49 18.44 -12.21
C GLU A 377 -24.35 19.46 -12.31
N VAL A 378 -24.76 20.72 -12.29
CA VAL A 378 -23.87 21.87 -12.40
C VAL A 378 -23.40 22.29 -11.02
N VAL A 379 -22.09 22.26 -10.77
CA VAL A 379 -21.43 22.73 -9.53
C VAL A 379 -20.97 24.18 -9.71
N ASP A 380 -21.37 25.08 -8.81
CA ASP A 380 -20.84 26.45 -8.76
C ASP A 380 -19.56 26.51 -7.90
N LEU A 381 -18.40 26.79 -8.50
CA LEU A 381 -17.13 26.87 -7.77
C LEU A 381 -16.76 28.26 -7.26
N SER A 382 -17.64 29.26 -7.38
CA SER A 382 -17.44 30.61 -6.84
C SER A 382 -17.00 30.63 -5.36
N PRO A 383 -17.49 29.71 -4.49
CA PRO A 383 -17.10 29.66 -3.07
C PRO A 383 -15.65 29.22 -2.79
N LEU A 384 -14.90 28.78 -3.81
CA LEU A 384 -13.59 28.13 -3.62
C LEU A 384 -12.37 28.98 -4.06
N PRO A 385 -12.29 30.30 -3.76
CA PRO A 385 -11.21 31.14 -4.29
C PRO A 385 -9.85 30.92 -3.62
N ARG A 386 -9.79 30.19 -2.49
CA ARG A 386 -8.57 30.01 -1.67
C ARG A 386 -7.96 28.61 -1.76
N VAL A 387 -8.55 27.73 -2.54
CA VAL A 387 -8.09 26.36 -2.71
C VAL A 387 -6.72 26.37 -3.40
N LYS A 388 -5.77 25.58 -2.90
CA LYS A 388 -4.44 25.43 -3.50
C LYS A 388 -4.38 24.30 -4.51
N LYS A 389 -5.03 23.17 -4.20
CA LYS A 389 -5.14 21.98 -5.07
C LYS A 389 -6.60 21.70 -5.39
N LEU A 390 -6.96 21.79 -6.67
CA LEU A 390 -8.32 21.57 -7.16
C LEU A 390 -8.33 20.45 -8.20
N VAL A 391 -9.06 19.38 -7.90
CA VAL A 391 -9.27 18.25 -8.80
C VAL A 391 -10.76 18.16 -9.13
N ILE A 392 -11.10 18.17 -10.42
CA ILE A 392 -12.46 18.08 -10.92
C ILE A 392 -12.49 16.99 -11.98
N GLU A 393 -13.16 15.88 -11.70
CA GLU A 393 -13.33 14.78 -12.63
C GLU A 393 -14.81 14.47 -12.84
N ARG A 394 -15.26 14.19 -14.07
CA ARG A 394 -16.64 13.73 -14.30
C ARG A 394 -17.71 14.62 -13.62
N THR A 395 -17.52 15.92 -13.69
CA THR A 395 -18.28 16.97 -13.01
C THR A 395 -18.44 18.17 -13.96
N ILE A 396 -19.64 18.75 -14.02
CA ILE A 396 -19.90 19.97 -14.79
C ILE A 396 -19.77 21.16 -13.83
N ALA A 397 -18.75 22.00 -14.03
CA ALA A 397 -18.51 23.17 -13.19
C ALA A 397 -18.93 24.48 -13.90
N VAL A 398 -19.50 25.43 -13.15
CA VAL A 398 -19.78 26.81 -13.56
C VAL A 398 -19.11 27.80 -12.61
N ASN A 399 -18.97 29.06 -13.06
CA ASN A 399 -18.33 30.16 -12.33
C ASN A 399 -16.97 29.77 -11.72
N TYR A 400 -16.25 28.88 -12.42
CA TYR A 400 -15.01 28.29 -11.94
C TYR A 400 -13.78 29.16 -12.18
N GLU A 401 -13.91 30.24 -12.95
CA GLU A 401 -12.80 31.04 -13.44
C GLU A 401 -11.93 31.58 -12.30
N ALA A 402 -12.56 32.09 -11.23
CA ALA A 402 -11.86 32.62 -10.07
C ALA A 402 -11.12 31.51 -9.30
N ALA A 403 -11.78 30.37 -9.06
CA ALA A 403 -11.19 29.24 -8.35
C ALA A 403 -10.00 28.63 -9.13
N VAL A 404 -10.17 28.42 -10.43
CA VAL A 404 -9.15 27.85 -11.32
C VAL A 404 -7.97 28.81 -11.55
N ALA A 405 -8.20 30.13 -11.50
CA ALA A 405 -7.13 31.11 -11.63
C ALA A 405 -6.24 31.21 -10.37
N ALA A 406 -6.79 30.91 -9.18
CA ALA A 406 -6.10 31.06 -7.91
C ALA A 406 -5.31 29.81 -7.46
N VAL A 407 -5.62 28.63 -8.01
CA VAL A 407 -5.01 27.35 -7.60
C VAL A 407 -3.56 27.21 -8.07
N GLU A 408 -2.74 26.59 -7.24
CA GLU A 408 -1.37 26.19 -7.58
C GLU A 408 -1.38 24.87 -8.37
N HIS A 409 -2.26 23.94 -7.99
CA HIS A 409 -2.37 22.61 -8.59
C HIS A 409 -3.79 22.42 -9.12
N VAL A 410 -3.93 22.16 -10.42
CA VAL A 410 -5.23 21.98 -11.07
C VAL A 410 -5.27 20.69 -11.86
N ARG A 411 -6.32 19.89 -11.66
CA ARG A 411 -6.64 18.71 -12.47
C ARG A 411 -8.08 18.78 -12.93
N LEU A 412 -8.28 18.83 -14.24
CA LEU A 412 -9.57 18.94 -14.89
C LEU A 412 -9.84 17.68 -15.72
N GLY A 413 -11.06 17.18 -15.65
CA GLY A 413 -11.51 15.94 -16.30
C GLY A 413 -12.36 16.15 -17.56
N SER A 414 -12.93 15.06 -18.06
CA SER A 414 -13.55 14.95 -19.40
C SER A 414 -14.83 15.74 -19.64
N THR A 415 -15.48 16.19 -18.59
CA THR A 415 -16.80 16.85 -18.63
C THR A 415 -16.70 18.36 -18.57
N MET A 416 -15.51 18.90 -18.31
CA MET A 416 -15.32 20.34 -18.16
C MET A 416 -14.94 20.97 -19.49
N GLU A 417 -15.58 22.10 -19.79
CA GLU A 417 -15.18 23.00 -20.85
C GLU A 417 -14.47 24.21 -20.25
N LEU A 418 -13.17 24.34 -20.54
CA LEU A 418 -12.32 25.44 -20.10
C LEU A 418 -12.45 26.61 -21.08
N LYS A 419 -13.11 27.69 -20.62
CA LYS A 419 -13.35 28.92 -21.38
C LYS A 419 -12.20 29.92 -21.26
N THR A 420 -11.46 29.87 -20.15
CA THR A 420 -10.27 30.71 -19.97
C THR A 420 -9.14 30.24 -20.89
N GLY A 421 -8.44 31.19 -21.50
CA GLY A 421 -7.22 30.94 -22.27
C GLY A 421 -5.96 30.95 -21.40
N THR A 422 -6.05 31.12 -20.08
CA THR A 422 -4.87 31.22 -19.20
C THR A 422 -5.09 30.51 -17.86
N LEU A 423 -4.10 29.73 -17.42
CA LEU A 423 -4.03 29.10 -16.09
C LEU A 423 -2.72 29.47 -15.40
N HIS A 424 -2.80 29.99 -14.18
CA HIS A 424 -1.62 30.42 -13.40
C HIS A 424 -1.05 29.33 -12.48
N ALA A 425 -1.57 28.11 -12.55
CA ALA A 425 -1.14 26.96 -11.77
C ALA A 425 0.29 26.51 -12.13
N THR A 426 1.01 25.99 -11.15
CA THR A 426 2.34 25.38 -11.31
C THR A 426 2.25 23.93 -11.79
N HIS A 427 1.18 23.22 -11.41
CA HIS A 427 0.88 21.86 -11.83
C HIS A 427 -0.47 21.82 -12.53
N VAL A 428 -0.48 21.42 -13.80
CA VAL A 428 -1.66 21.45 -14.66
C VAL A 428 -1.89 20.07 -15.25
N ASN A 429 -3.06 19.47 -14.98
CA ASN A 429 -3.50 18.22 -15.58
C ASN A 429 -4.86 18.36 -16.26
N LEU A 430 -4.89 18.27 -17.58
CA LEU A 430 -6.06 18.45 -18.43
C LEU A 430 -6.40 17.11 -19.07
N SER A 431 -7.09 16.27 -18.32
CA SER A 431 -7.44 14.92 -18.72
C SER A 431 -8.76 14.91 -19.47
N ARG A 432 -8.69 14.85 -20.81
CA ARG A 432 -9.86 14.88 -21.72
C ARG A 432 -10.72 16.15 -21.59
N THR A 433 -10.20 17.20 -20.96
CA THR A 433 -10.87 18.50 -20.82
C THR A 433 -11.07 19.13 -22.19
N ARG A 434 -12.25 19.68 -22.46
CA ARG A 434 -12.47 20.47 -23.68
C ARG A 434 -12.01 21.89 -23.44
N ILE A 435 -11.24 22.46 -24.35
CA ILE A 435 -10.78 23.85 -24.23
C ILE A 435 -11.42 24.64 -25.35
N SER A 436 -12.18 25.70 -25.01
CA SER A 436 -12.89 26.52 -26.00
C SER A 436 -11.95 27.42 -26.79
N THR A 437 -10.76 27.68 -26.25
CA THR A 437 -9.73 28.52 -26.88
C THR A 437 -8.73 27.67 -27.64
N ASP A 438 -8.27 28.16 -28.79
CA ASP A 438 -7.25 27.48 -29.59
C ASP A 438 -5.87 27.51 -28.92
N THR A 439 -5.61 28.53 -28.09
CA THR A 439 -4.33 28.74 -27.40
C THR A 439 -4.53 28.79 -25.89
N LEU A 440 -3.80 27.95 -25.16
CA LEU A 440 -3.78 27.92 -23.70
C LEU A 440 -2.43 28.41 -23.15
N HIS A 441 -2.47 29.48 -22.36
CA HIS A 441 -1.32 30.09 -21.70
C HIS A 441 -1.16 29.54 -20.28
N LEU A 442 0.04 29.07 -19.95
CA LEU A 442 0.42 28.42 -18.70
C LEU A 442 1.68 29.07 -18.11
N PRO A 443 1.68 30.38 -17.79
CA PRO A 443 2.90 31.17 -17.53
C PRO A 443 3.73 30.73 -16.31
N ASN A 444 3.14 29.99 -15.37
CA ASN A 444 3.82 29.53 -14.14
C ASN A 444 4.02 28.01 -14.10
N ALA A 445 3.56 27.29 -15.13
CA ALA A 445 3.55 25.84 -15.09
C ALA A 445 4.96 25.27 -15.15
N THR A 446 5.22 24.32 -14.26
CA THR A 446 6.45 23.50 -14.22
C THR A 446 6.14 22.05 -14.60
N HIS A 447 4.90 21.60 -14.31
CA HIS A 447 4.38 20.28 -14.62
C HIS A 447 3.09 20.41 -15.43
N ILE A 448 3.09 19.85 -16.63
CA ILE A 448 1.95 19.91 -17.55
C ILE A 448 1.64 18.49 -18.00
N LYS A 449 0.38 18.09 -17.84
CA LYS A 449 -0.19 16.85 -18.36
C LYS A 449 -1.45 17.21 -19.13
N ALA A 450 -1.47 17.01 -20.45
CA ALA A 450 -2.59 17.45 -21.29
C ALA A 450 -3.15 16.32 -22.17
N PRO A 451 -3.50 15.14 -21.62
CA PRO A 451 -3.87 14.00 -22.43
C PRO A 451 -5.25 14.20 -23.06
N ARG A 452 -5.29 14.15 -24.40
CA ARG A 452 -6.51 14.29 -25.21
C ARG A 452 -7.29 15.57 -24.91
N SER A 453 -6.58 16.65 -24.58
CA SER A 453 -7.18 17.96 -24.24
C SER A 453 -7.73 18.73 -25.45
N GLY A 454 -7.41 18.30 -26.68
CA GLY A 454 -7.85 18.96 -27.91
C GLY A 454 -7.25 20.35 -28.13
N VAL A 455 -6.32 20.78 -27.29
CA VAL A 455 -5.63 22.07 -27.41
C VAL A 455 -4.79 22.10 -28.67
N LYS A 456 -4.93 23.16 -29.48
CA LYS A 456 -4.13 23.33 -30.70
C LYS A 456 -2.75 23.92 -30.40
N ARG A 457 -2.66 24.86 -29.45
CA ARG A 457 -1.42 25.54 -29.08
C ARG A 457 -1.29 25.71 -27.58
N LEU A 458 -0.14 25.32 -27.03
CA LEU A 458 0.22 25.56 -25.64
C LEU A 458 1.26 26.68 -25.58
N VAL A 459 1.19 27.57 -24.58
CA VAL A 459 2.20 28.60 -24.33
C VAL A 459 2.64 28.47 -22.87
N PHE A 460 3.88 28.07 -22.63
CA PHE A 460 4.43 27.82 -21.30
C PHE A 460 5.86 28.36 -21.18
N PRO A 461 6.43 28.47 -19.96
CA PRO A 461 7.82 28.86 -19.73
C PRO A 461 8.82 28.03 -20.55
N PRO A 462 9.98 28.60 -20.90
CA PRO A 462 10.99 27.89 -21.70
C PRO A 462 11.61 26.68 -21.00
N SER A 463 11.44 26.56 -19.67
CA SER A 463 11.97 25.47 -18.86
C SER A 463 10.83 24.79 -18.09
N LEU A 464 10.70 23.48 -18.27
CA LEU A 464 9.73 22.64 -17.58
C LEU A 464 10.45 21.54 -16.79
N VAL A 465 9.78 21.01 -15.77
CA VAL A 465 10.20 19.77 -15.12
C VAL A 465 9.55 18.60 -15.85
N TRP A 466 8.24 18.67 -16.08
CA TRP A 466 7.48 17.58 -16.67
C TRP A 466 6.49 18.06 -17.71
N LEU A 467 6.49 17.41 -18.88
CA LEU A 467 5.49 17.63 -19.93
C LEU A 467 4.98 16.28 -20.45
N ASP A 468 3.69 15.98 -20.26
CA ASP A 468 3.01 14.76 -20.76
C ASP A 468 1.86 15.14 -21.70
N ILE A 469 1.99 14.78 -22.98
CA ILE A 469 1.01 15.07 -24.02
C ILE A 469 0.53 13.76 -24.64
N GLU A 470 -0.79 13.57 -24.69
CA GLU A 470 -1.43 12.45 -25.41
C GLU A 470 -2.33 12.96 -26.53
N GLY A 471 -2.19 12.38 -27.73
CA GLY A 471 -2.88 12.77 -28.96
C GLY A 471 -1.92 13.45 -29.95
N THR A 472 -2.48 14.25 -30.87
CA THR A 472 -1.67 15.08 -31.78
C THR A 472 -0.95 16.14 -30.95
N PRO A 473 0.39 16.25 -31.02
CA PRO A 473 1.11 17.26 -30.25
C PRO A 473 0.65 18.65 -30.70
N PRO A 474 0.29 19.55 -29.76
CA PRO A 474 -0.03 20.92 -30.09
C PRO A 474 1.18 21.62 -30.71
N GLU A 475 0.94 22.74 -31.38
CA GLU A 475 2.03 23.66 -31.73
C GLU A 475 2.74 24.09 -30.44
N MET A 476 3.92 23.52 -30.23
CA MET A 476 4.74 23.79 -29.06
C MET A 476 5.58 25.05 -29.30
N PRO A 477 5.72 25.94 -28.30
CA PRO A 477 6.66 27.05 -28.35
C PRO A 477 8.09 26.50 -28.29
N GLU A 478 9.08 27.37 -28.48
CA GLU A 478 10.49 27.01 -28.31
C GLU A 478 10.79 26.58 -26.87
N LEU A 479 10.65 25.28 -26.60
CA LEU A 479 11.04 24.65 -25.36
C LEU A 479 12.57 24.60 -25.29
N LYS A 480 13.17 25.29 -24.32
CA LYS A 480 14.62 25.28 -24.11
C LYS A 480 15.07 24.04 -23.34
N HIS A 481 14.30 23.66 -22.32
CA HIS A 481 14.64 22.51 -21.48
C HIS A 481 13.40 21.91 -20.80
N ALA A 482 13.38 20.58 -20.70
CA ALA A 482 12.47 19.79 -19.89
C ALA A 482 13.27 18.67 -19.21
N GLU A 483 13.03 18.42 -17.93
CA GLU A 483 13.65 17.24 -17.29
C GLU A 483 13.06 15.96 -17.88
N VAL A 484 11.73 15.88 -17.97
CA VAL A 484 11.01 14.77 -18.60
C VAL A 484 9.98 15.28 -19.60
N LEU A 485 10.07 14.76 -20.82
CA LEU A 485 9.10 14.98 -21.90
C LEU A 485 8.49 13.63 -22.28
N LYS A 486 7.18 13.46 -22.08
CA LYS A 486 6.41 12.27 -22.41
C LYS A 486 5.39 12.60 -23.49
N LEU A 487 5.44 11.85 -24.57
CA LEU A 487 4.55 11.98 -25.71
C LEU A 487 3.90 10.64 -26.00
N ARG A 488 2.59 10.65 -26.24
CA ARG A 488 1.81 9.48 -26.66
C ARG A 488 0.91 9.86 -27.81
N THR A 489 1.21 9.42 -29.03
CA THR A 489 0.36 9.66 -30.21
C THR A 489 -0.39 8.39 -30.57
N SER A 490 -1.62 8.53 -31.08
CA SER A 490 -2.47 7.39 -31.49
C SER A 490 -2.77 7.36 -32.99
N SER A 491 -2.33 8.35 -33.77
CA SER A 491 -2.74 8.53 -35.16
C SER A 491 -1.57 8.56 -36.14
N GLU A 492 -0.59 9.45 -35.93
CA GLU A 492 0.53 9.63 -36.85
C GLU A 492 1.86 9.64 -36.09
N PRO A 493 2.91 9.02 -36.67
CA PRO A 493 4.26 9.09 -36.13
C PRO A 493 4.85 10.48 -36.28
N LEU A 494 5.69 10.85 -35.31
CA LEU A 494 6.43 12.10 -35.36
C LEU A 494 7.48 12.03 -36.46
N SER A 495 7.72 13.15 -37.16
CA SER A 495 8.83 13.20 -38.10
C SER A 495 10.17 13.10 -37.37
N HIS A 496 11.16 12.47 -38.00
CA HIS A 496 12.51 12.34 -37.46
C HIS A 496 13.10 13.67 -36.95
N ASP A 497 12.97 14.74 -37.75
CA ASP A 497 13.43 16.08 -37.37
C ASP A 497 12.73 16.60 -36.09
N THR A 498 11.43 16.31 -35.94
CA THR A 498 10.69 16.66 -34.73
C THR A 498 11.23 15.90 -33.51
N VAL A 499 11.48 14.60 -33.63
CA VAL A 499 12.03 13.78 -32.54
C VAL A 499 13.43 14.29 -32.13
N VAL A 500 14.31 14.55 -33.10
CA VAL A 500 15.66 15.08 -32.84
C VAL A 500 15.57 16.45 -32.19
N ARG A 501 14.70 17.34 -32.66
CA ARG A 501 14.48 18.66 -32.05
C ARG A 501 14.00 18.55 -30.60
N LEU A 502 13.05 17.67 -30.32
CA LEU A 502 12.52 17.45 -28.96
C LEU A 502 13.56 16.82 -28.03
N SER A 503 14.43 15.96 -28.56
CA SER A 503 15.51 15.37 -27.77
C SER A 503 16.53 16.41 -27.29
N ARG A 504 16.75 17.49 -28.05
CA ARG A 504 17.68 18.56 -27.66
C ARG A 504 17.18 19.40 -26.50
N CYS A 505 15.86 19.40 -26.27
CA CYS A 505 15.25 20.16 -25.19
C CYS A 505 14.83 19.27 -24.02
N ALA A 506 15.16 17.98 -23.97
CA ALA A 506 14.78 17.10 -22.87
C ALA A 506 15.97 16.31 -22.31
N SER A 507 16.03 16.12 -20.98
CA SER A 507 16.97 15.18 -20.36
C SER A 507 16.50 13.73 -20.52
N LYS A 508 15.19 13.51 -20.38
CA LYS A 508 14.51 12.23 -20.61
C LYS A 508 13.34 12.41 -21.56
N LEU A 509 13.34 11.68 -22.67
CA LEU A 509 12.27 11.68 -23.66
C LEU A 509 11.59 10.31 -23.68
N ILE A 510 10.29 10.30 -23.38
CA ILE A 510 9.44 9.10 -23.32
C ILE A 510 8.46 9.17 -24.50
N LEU A 511 8.58 8.24 -25.44
CA LEU A 511 7.77 8.14 -26.66
C LEU A 511 6.94 6.86 -26.56
N ARG A 512 5.61 6.97 -26.59
CA ARG A 512 4.66 5.86 -26.43
C ARG A 512 3.61 5.84 -27.54
N GLY A 513 2.98 4.69 -27.72
CA GLY A 513 2.03 4.47 -28.81
C GLY A 513 2.73 4.61 -30.16
N GLN A 514 2.14 5.36 -31.08
CA GLN A 514 2.64 5.49 -32.45
C GLN A 514 3.64 6.65 -32.64
N CYS A 515 4.22 7.20 -31.57
CA CYS A 515 5.13 8.36 -31.68
C CYS A 515 6.31 8.08 -32.61
N VAL A 516 6.82 6.86 -32.57
CA VAL A 516 7.95 6.39 -33.37
C VAL A 516 7.58 5.04 -33.95
N ARG A 517 7.70 4.90 -35.27
CA ARG A 517 7.41 3.63 -35.93
C ARG A 517 8.65 2.76 -36.01
N ARG A 518 9.79 3.36 -36.38
CA ARG A 518 11.06 2.67 -36.63
C ARG A 518 12.15 3.17 -35.71
N VAL A 519 13.12 2.30 -35.42
CA VAL A 519 14.31 2.68 -34.64
C VAL A 519 15.15 3.74 -35.36
N SER A 520 15.19 3.74 -36.69
CA SER A 520 15.91 4.77 -37.47
C SER A 520 15.41 6.18 -37.22
N ASP A 521 14.14 6.35 -36.81
CA ASP A 521 13.59 7.66 -36.48
C ASP A 521 14.22 8.23 -35.19
N LEU A 522 14.92 7.41 -34.38
CA LEU A 522 15.67 7.80 -33.19
C LEU A 522 17.15 8.14 -33.45
N CYS A 523 17.64 7.94 -34.68
CA CYS A 523 19.03 8.25 -35.03
C CYS A 523 19.34 9.75 -34.88
N GLY A 524 20.61 10.13 -34.68
CA GLY A 524 21.01 11.54 -34.59
C GLY A 524 20.62 12.26 -33.28
N ILE A 525 19.97 11.56 -32.35
CA ILE A 525 19.81 12.00 -30.96
C ILE A 525 21.15 11.86 -30.23
N ALA A 526 21.51 12.83 -29.39
CA ALA A 526 22.75 12.79 -28.63
C ALA A 526 22.74 11.71 -27.53
N ASP A 527 23.88 11.05 -27.32
CA ASP A 527 24.02 9.91 -26.39
C ASP A 527 23.77 10.27 -24.91
N ASN A 528 23.81 11.56 -24.56
CA ASN A 528 23.56 12.03 -23.19
C ASN A 528 22.06 12.15 -22.85
N VAL A 529 21.16 11.93 -23.79
CA VAL A 529 19.70 11.98 -23.57
C VAL A 529 19.17 10.59 -23.24
N HIS A 530 18.35 10.45 -22.19
CA HIS A 530 17.68 9.19 -21.87
C HIS A 530 16.43 9.02 -22.74
N ILE A 531 16.46 8.10 -23.71
CA ILE A 531 15.28 7.77 -24.53
C ILE A 531 14.58 6.52 -23.99
N SER A 532 13.26 6.63 -23.80
CA SER A 532 12.34 5.52 -23.54
C SER A 532 11.30 5.45 -24.64
N ALA A 533 11.42 4.51 -25.58
CA ALA A 533 10.57 4.49 -26.77
C ALA A 533 9.75 3.21 -26.89
N GLU A 534 8.60 3.32 -27.54
CA GLU A 534 7.82 2.21 -28.09
C GLU A 534 7.95 2.25 -29.62
N VAL A 535 8.31 1.13 -30.24
CA VAL A 535 8.56 1.01 -31.68
C VAL A 535 7.90 -0.23 -32.24
N HIS A 536 7.53 -0.19 -33.52
CA HIS A 536 6.89 -1.30 -34.23
C HIS A 536 7.86 -2.05 -35.16
N ASP A 537 8.91 -1.38 -35.63
CA ASP A 537 9.82 -1.93 -36.64
C ASP A 537 11.29 -1.67 -36.27
N LEU A 538 12.11 -2.72 -36.42
CA LEU A 538 13.54 -2.74 -36.12
C LEU A 538 14.32 -2.76 -37.44
N ASP A 539 14.53 -1.59 -38.01
CA ASP A 539 15.22 -1.43 -39.31
C ASP A 539 16.73 -1.19 -39.16
N VAL A 540 17.16 -0.57 -38.06
CA VAL A 540 18.57 -0.31 -37.71
C VAL A 540 18.86 -0.63 -36.25
N ALA A 541 20.14 -0.65 -35.88
CA ALA A 541 20.54 -0.85 -34.50
C ALA A 541 20.09 0.31 -33.61
N ALA A 542 19.61 0.01 -32.40
CA ALA A 542 19.18 1.01 -31.43
C ALA A 542 20.36 1.92 -31.03
N PRO A 543 20.21 3.26 -31.15
CA PRO A 543 21.28 4.17 -30.77
C PRO A 543 21.53 4.15 -29.25
N ALA A 544 22.75 4.52 -28.83
CA ALA A 544 23.18 4.41 -27.43
C ALA A 544 22.38 5.28 -26.45
N CYS A 545 21.74 6.34 -26.93
CA CYS A 545 20.80 7.16 -26.16
C CYS A 545 19.53 6.37 -25.71
N VAL A 546 19.21 5.24 -26.33
CA VAL A 546 18.05 4.40 -25.99
C VAL A 546 18.34 3.53 -24.77
N GLN A 547 17.83 3.97 -23.62
CA GLN A 547 17.98 3.27 -22.34
C GLN A 547 16.82 2.31 -22.07
N GLU A 548 15.63 2.60 -22.61
CA GLU A 548 14.42 1.79 -22.48
C GLU A 548 13.74 1.63 -23.84
N LEU A 549 13.48 0.40 -24.26
CA LEU A 549 12.81 0.13 -25.53
C LEU A 549 11.71 -0.91 -25.34
N CYS A 550 10.51 -0.59 -25.84
CA CYS A 550 9.41 -1.52 -26.00
C CYS A 550 9.21 -1.78 -27.49
N VAL A 551 9.35 -3.02 -27.92
CA VAL A 551 9.21 -3.43 -29.31
C VAL A 551 7.90 -4.19 -29.48
N LEU A 552 6.97 -3.67 -30.27
CA LEU A 552 5.81 -4.42 -30.74
C LEU A 552 6.22 -5.19 -32.01
N ALA A 553 6.58 -6.45 -31.83
CA ALA A 553 7.06 -7.30 -32.90
C ALA A 553 5.91 -7.84 -33.75
N GLU A 554 5.61 -7.14 -34.84
CA GLU A 554 4.69 -7.60 -35.89
C GLU A 554 5.35 -8.60 -36.88
N GLY A 555 6.67 -8.79 -36.79
CA GLY A 555 7.46 -9.63 -37.70
C GLY A 555 8.69 -10.25 -37.05
N ASP A 556 9.61 -10.77 -37.86
CA ASP A 556 10.87 -11.36 -37.41
C ASP A 556 11.74 -10.31 -36.67
N VAL A 557 11.97 -10.54 -35.37
CA VAL A 557 12.80 -9.68 -34.51
C VAL A 557 14.27 -10.03 -34.67
N ARG A 558 15.07 -9.08 -35.15
CA ARG A 558 16.54 -9.22 -35.24
C ARG A 558 17.19 -8.73 -33.95
N CYS A 559 17.53 -9.65 -33.04
CA CYS A 559 18.08 -9.31 -31.73
C CYS A 559 19.43 -8.56 -31.80
N GLU A 560 20.20 -8.72 -32.87
CA GLU A 560 21.44 -7.96 -33.14
C GLU A 560 21.23 -6.45 -33.05
N LEU A 561 20.06 -5.97 -33.49
CA LEU A 561 19.74 -4.54 -33.50
C LEU A 561 19.41 -3.99 -32.11
N LEU A 562 19.24 -4.85 -31.11
CA LEU A 562 18.81 -4.48 -29.77
C LEU A 562 19.97 -4.49 -28.76
N GLY A 563 21.18 -4.86 -29.17
CA GLY A 563 22.29 -5.27 -28.29
C GLY A 563 22.62 -4.32 -27.13
N HIS A 564 22.50 -3.00 -27.34
CA HIS A 564 22.94 -1.99 -26.37
C HIS A 564 21.86 -1.51 -25.38
N VAL A 565 20.60 -1.91 -25.54
CA VAL A 565 19.50 -1.35 -24.74
C VAL A 565 19.41 -2.04 -23.37
N PRO A 566 19.70 -1.39 -22.23
CA PRO A 566 19.76 -2.08 -20.94
C PRO A 566 18.40 -2.56 -20.41
N ARG A 567 17.30 -1.88 -20.78
CA ARG A 567 15.92 -2.22 -20.40
C ARG A 567 15.06 -2.47 -21.63
N LEU A 568 14.71 -3.73 -21.87
CA LEU A 568 14.03 -4.14 -23.09
C LEU A 568 12.72 -4.87 -22.78
N VAL A 569 11.66 -4.48 -23.47
CA VAL A 569 10.38 -5.18 -23.52
C VAL A 569 10.13 -5.58 -24.97
N ILE A 570 9.83 -6.83 -25.23
CA ILE A 570 9.41 -7.31 -26.55
C ILE A 570 8.01 -7.91 -26.41
N LEU A 571 7.06 -7.36 -27.15
CA LEU A 571 5.71 -7.88 -27.32
C LEU A 571 5.64 -8.61 -28.66
N GLY A 572 5.63 -9.94 -28.62
CA GLY A 572 5.44 -10.77 -29.80
C GLY A 572 3.99 -10.91 -30.21
N LEU A 573 3.74 -10.90 -31.52
CA LEU A 573 2.57 -11.55 -32.10
C LEU A 573 2.94 -13.02 -32.40
N ARG A 574 2.06 -13.97 -32.06
CA ARG A 574 2.32 -15.43 -31.97
C ARG A 574 2.89 -16.11 -33.23
N GLU A 575 3.06 -15.38 -34.32
CA GLU A 575 3.38 -15.91 -35.65
C GLU A 575 4.88 -15.87 -35.96
N HIS A 576 5.67 -15.06 -35.26
CA HIS A 576 7.07 -14.80 -35.64
C HIS A 576 8.07 -15.20 -34.55
N PRO A 577 8.99 -16.14 -34.81
CA PRO A 577 9.97 -16.52 -33.82
C PRO A 577 11.07 -15.46 -33.67
N ILE A 578 11.46 -15.21 -32.41
CA ILE A 578 12.65 -14.42 -32.13
C ILE A 578 13.86 -15.27 -32.50
N ARG A 579 14.64 -14.79 -33.48
CA ARG A 579 15.91 -15.43 -33.85
C ARG A 579 17.03 -14.88 -32.99
N ASP A 580 18.07 -15.69 -32.79
CA ASP A 580 19.28 -15.28 -32.07
C ASP A 580 19.01 -14.77 -30.66
N VAL A 581 18.12 -15.46 -29.93
CA VAL A 581 17.68 -15.14 -28.56
C VAL A 581 18.85 -14.90 -27.60
N HIS A 582 19.99 -15.53 -27.82
CA HIS A 582 21.21 -15.35 -27.04
C HIS A 582 21.72 -13.90 -26.99
N LEU A 583 21.43 -13.09 -28.00
CA LEU A 583 21.79 -11.67 -28.06
C LEU A 583 20.95 -10.77 -27.14
N LEU A 584 19.90 -11.32 -26.53
CA LEU A 584 19.11 -10.66 -25.50
C LEU A 584 19.72 -10.80 -24.10
N SER A 585 20.80 -11.57 -23.95
CA SER A 585 21.52 -11.75 -22.69
C SER A 585 22.20 -10.46 -22.19
N GLY A 586 22.59 -10.41 -20.91
CA GLY A 586 23.39 -9.30 -20.36
C GLY A 586 22.59 -8.06 -19.95
N ARG A 587 21.26 -8.16 -19.77
CA ARG A 587 20.36 -7.01 -19.59
C ARG A 587 20.01 -6.76 -18.13
N LYS A 588 19.87 -5.48 -17.77
CA LYS A 588 19.33 -5.08 -16.46
C LYS A 588 17.87 -5.45 -16.32
N TYR A 589 17.10 -5.35 -17.41
CA TYR A 589 15.69 -5.70 -17.42
C TYR A 589 15.30 -6.23 -18.80
N LEU A 590 14.77 -7.45 -18.83
CA LEU A 590 14.24 -8.07 -20.05
C LEU A 590 12.84 -8.61 -19.80
N HIS A 591 11.86 -8.19 -20.59
CA HIS A 591 10.49 -8.69 -20.54
C HIS A 591 10.06 -9.18 -21.92
N LEU A 592 9.74 -10.47 -22.02
CA LEU A 592 9.30 -11.12 -23.25
C LEU A 592 7.84 -11.56 -23.07
N LEU A 593 6.94 -10.84 -23.73
CA LEU A 593 5.50 -11.09 -23.69
C LEU A 593 5.07 -11.70 -25.02
N ARG A 594 4.47 -12.90 -24.97
CA ARG A 594 3.91 -13.58 -26.16
C ARG A 594 4.92 -13.78 -27.30
N CYS A 595 6.18 -14.04 -26.96
CA CYS A 595 7.25 -14.28 -27.93
C CYS A 595 7.51 -15.78 -28.14
N SER A 596 7.85 -16.21 -29.36
CA SER A 596 8.49 -17.52 -29.58
C SER A 596 9.97 -17.41 -29.25
N LEU A 597 10.44 -18.28 -28.38
CA LEU A 597 11.84 -18.37 -28.01
C LEU A 597 12.40 -19.69 -28.53
N ASP A 598 13.59 -19.64 -29.13
CA ASP A 598 14.42 -20.82 -29.40
C ASP A 598 15.88 -20.46 -29.12
N GLY A 599 16.39 -20.89 -27.96
CA GLY A 599 17.77 -20.64 -27.58
C GLY A 599 17.97 -20.44 -26.08
N GLU A 600 19.11 -19.84 -25.72
CA GLU A 600 19.51 -19.56 -24.35
C GLU A 600 19.47 -18.05 -24.07
N VAL A 601 18.94 -17.63 -22.91
CA VAL A 601 19.04 -16.26 -22.38
C VAL A 601 19.83 -16.31 -21.08
N SER A 602 20.82 -15.44 -20.94
CA SER A 602 21.72 -15.45 -19.80
C SER A 602 22.11 -14.07 -19.27
N ASP A 603 22.71 -14.02 -18.08
CA ASP A 603 23.35 -12.83 -17.50
C ASP A 603 22.41 -11.62 -17.36
N CYS A 604 21.15 -11.85 -16.98
CA CYS A 604 20.18 -10.78 -16.77
C CYS A 604 19.94 -10.51 -15.27
N ASP A 605 19.86 -9.24 -14.87
CA ASP A 605 19.49 -8.90 -13.48
C ASP A 605 18.02 -9.26 -13.23
N PHE A 606 17.14 -8.96 -14.20
CA PHE A 606 15.72 -9.29 -14.16
C PHE A 606 15.21 -9.80 -15.51
N LEU A 607 14.59 -10.98 -15.52
CA LEU A 607 13.93 -11.57 -16.69
C LEU A 607 12.48 -11.91 -16.37
N PHE A 608 11.55 -11.39 -17.16
CA PHE A 608 10.14 -11.76 -17.11
C PHE A 608 9.68 -12.39 -18.42
N LEU A 609 9.16 -13.61 -18.34
CA LEU A 609 8.58 -14.35 -19.45
C LEU A 609 7.08 -14.51 -19.19
N GLN A 610 6.24 -13.93 -20.03
CA GLN A 610 4.79 -14.02 -19.89
C GLN A 610 4.15 -14.52 -21.17
N ALA A 611 3.40 -15.62 -21.07
CA ALA A 611 2.70 -16.23 -22.21
C ALA A 611 3.61 -16.46 -23.44
N ALA A 612 4.92 -16.63 -23.22
CA ALA A 612 5.88 -16.98 -24.24
C ALA A 612 5.65 -18.43 -24.69
N TYR A 613 6.27 -18.80 -25.82
CA TYR A 613 6.20 -20.15 -26.37
C TYR A 613 7.55 -20.56 -26.97
N GLY A 614 7.66 -21.82 -27.41
CA GLY A 614 8.91 -22.37 -27.95
C GLY A 614 9.78 -23.03 -26.87
N ARG A 615 11.10 -23.01 -27.03
CA ARG A 615 12.08 -23.67 -26.15
C ARG A 615 13.10 -22.65 -25.65
N ALA A 616 13.22 -22.51 -24.33
CA ALA A 616 14.20 -21.60 -23.73
C ALA A 616 15.07 -22.31 -22.69
N ALA A 617 16.38 -22.08 -22.79
CA ALA A 617 17.35 -22.31 -21.73
C ALA A 617 17.66 -20.98 -21.04
N LEU A 618 17.77 -20.99 -19.71
CA LEU A 618 17.96 -19.80 -18.89
C LEU A 618 19.17 -20.00 -17.97
N ALA A 619 20.05 -18.99 -17.86
CA ALA A 619 21.27 -19.10 -17.06
C ALA A 619 21.68 -17.78 -16.39
N SER A 620 22.27 -17.82 -15.19
CA SER A 620 22.87 -16.63 -14.54
C SER A 620 21.91 -15.44 -14.39
N ILE A 621 20.69 -15.69 -13.88
CA ILE A 621 19.66 -14.64 -13.75
C ILE A 621 19.50 -14.22 -12.28
N GLY A 622 19.51 -12.92 -12.01
CA GLY A 622 19.24 -12.39 -10.66
C GLY A 622 17.81 -12.71 -10.21
N SER A 623 16.81 -12.24 -10.95
CA SER A 623 15.40 -12.50 -10.68
C SER A 623 14.66 -12.92 -11.95
N LEU A 624 14.16 -14.15 -11.95
CA LEU A 624 13.40 -14.76 -13.04
C LEU A 624 11.93 -14.91 -12.66
N LEU A 625 11.03 -14.30 -13.42
CA LEU A 625 9.59 -14.51 -13.34
C LEU A 625 9.11 -15.22 -14.61
N VAL A 626 8.41 -16.34 -14.46
CA VAL A 626 7.84 -17.11 -15.57
C VAL A 626 6.36 -17.28 -15.32
N HIS A 627 5.54 -16.82 -16.26
CA HIS A 627 4.09 -16.88 -16.17
C HIS A 627 3.49 -17.62 -17.38
N GLN A 628 2.65 -18.63 -17.11
CA GLN A 628 1.99 -19.47 -18.11
C GLN A 628 2.97 -20.26 -19.01
N ALA A 629 3.84 -21.06 -18.39
CA ALA A 629 4.80 -21.93 -19.09
C ALA A 629 4.59 -23.41 -18.75
N THR A 630 5.11 -24.30 -19.61
CA THR A 630 5.26 -25.73 -19.31
C THR A 630 6.73 -26.07 -19.08
N VAL A 631 7.07 -26.62 -17.93
CA VAL A 631 8.46 -26.92 -17.57
C VAL A 631 8.74 -28.40 -17.83
N TYR A 632 9.79 -28.72 -18.60
CA TYR A 632 10.16 -30.08 -18.99
C TYR A 632 11.57 -30.46 -18.51
N GLY A 633 11.80 -31.76 -18.46
CA GLY A 633 13.09 -32.36 -18.09
C GLY A 633 14.09 -32.38 -19.24
N ARG A 634 15.38 -32.41 -18.91
CA ARG A 634 16.50 -32.46 -19.88
C ARG A 634 16.39 -33.59 -20.91
N SER A 635 15.76 -34.71 -20.56
CA SER A 635 15.72 -35.92 -21.39
C SER A 635 14.35 -36.21 -22.01
N SER A 636 13.35 -35.34 -21.81
CA SER A 636 12.02 -35.57 -22.37
C SER A 636 12.04 -35.28 -23.87
N THR A 637 11.95 -36.33 -24.68
CA THR A 637 11.60 -36.19 -26.10
C THR A 637 10.24 -35.53 -26.16
N LEU A 638 10.20 -34.30 -26.68
CA LEU A 638 8.94 -33.57 -26.85
C LEU A 638 7.95 -34.46 -27.59
N PRO A 639 6.68 -34.53 -27.15
CA PRO A 639 5.66 -35.17 -27.95
C PRO A 639 5.66 -34.49 -29.32
N ALA A 640 5.90 -35.26 -30.39
CA ALA A 640 5.79 -34.76 -31.75
C ALA A 640 4.41 -34.11 -31.88
N SER A 641 4.41 -32.87 -32.38
CA SER A 641 3.28 -31.94 -32.42
C SER A 641 2.20 -32.38 -33.41
N ASP A 642 1.66 -33.58 -33.28
CA ASP A 642 0.69 -34.17 -34.21
C ASP A 642 -0.77 -34.08 -33.74
N SER A 643 -1.04 -33.49 -32.58
CA SER A 643 -2.41 -33.26 -32.11
C SER A 643 -2.88 -31.86 -32.48
N HIS A 644 -3.66 -31.76 -33.56
CA HIS A 644 -4.43 -30.58 -34.02
C HIS A 644 -5.53 -30.14 -33.03
N ASP A 645 -5.35 -30.33 -31.73
CA ASP A 645 -6.35 -29.92 -30.75
C ASP A 645 -6.32 -28.39 -30.65
N SER A 646 -7.26 -27.78 -31.35
CA SER A 646 -7.34 -26.36 -31.74
C SER A 646 -7.45 -25.35 -30.59
N SER A 647 -7.31 -25.79 -29.35
CA SER A 647 -7.21 -24.96 -28.15
C SER A 647 -5.83 -24.97 -27.48
N GLY A 648 -4.91 -25.84 -27.92
CA GLY A 648 -3.58 -26.01 -27.37
C GLY A 648 -2.60 -24.96 -27.88
N VAL A 649 -2.63 -23.76 -27.29
CA VAL A 649 -1.52 -22.80 -27.43
C VAL A 649 -0.25 -23.52 -26.98
N ALA A 650 0.68 -23.78 -27.90
CA ALA A 650 1.98 -24.36 -27.59
C ALA A 650 2.65 -23.50 -26.51
N GLY A 651 2.72 -23.99 -25.26
CA GLY A 651 3.29 -23.23 -24.15
C GLY A 651 4.82 -23.16 -24.23
N LEU A 652 5.43 -22.19 -23.53
CA LEU A 652 6.90 -22.12 -23.38
C LEU A 652 7.41 -23.39 -22.70
N VAL A 653 8.37 -24.05 -23.32
CA VAL A 653 9.12 -25.18 -22.78
C VAL A 653 10.45 -24.70 -22.21
N LEU A 654 10.58 -24.72 -20.88
CA LEU A 654 11.88 -24.52 -20.24
C LEU A 654 12.69 -25.81 -20.30
N THR A 655 13.81 -25.80 -21.01
CA THR A 655 14.69 -26.97 -21.17
C THR A 655 15.78 -27.01 -20.10
N GLN A 656 16.20 -25.83 -19.63
CA GLN A 656 17.23 -25.67 -18.62
C GLN A 656 17.05 -24.32 -17.90
N CYS A 657 17.28 -24.30 -16.59
CA CYS A 657 17.29 -23.10 -15.77
C CYS A 657 18.43 -23.24 -14.75
N ARG A 658 19.56 -22.54 -14.96
CA ARG A 658 20.75 -22.66 -14.11
C ARG A 658 21.18 -21.34 -13.46
N ASP A 659 21.78 -21.43 -12.28
CA ASP A 659 22.45 -20.32 -11.61
C ASP A 659 21.53 -19.09 -11.44
N VAL A 660 20.30 -19.33 -11.00
CA VAL A 660 19.30 -18.28 -10.79
C VAL A 660 19.18 -17.97 -9.30
N PHE A 661 19.30 -16.70 -8.91
CA PHE A 661 19.18 -16.33 -7.50
C PHE A 661 17.72 -16.46 -7.03
N MET A 662 16.77 -15.85 -7.73
CA MET A 662 15.34 -15.99 -7.45
C MET A 662 14.57 -16.43 -8.71
N CYS A 663 13.85 -17.55 -8.64
CA CYS A 663 12.97 -18.03 -9.70
C CYS A 663 11.53 -18.11 -9.20
N HIS A 664 10.61 -17.40 -9.84
CA HIS A 664 9.19 -17.39 -9.54
C HIS A 664 8.41 -17.93 -10.74
N LEU A 665 7.76 -19.08 -10.55
CA LEU A 665 6.88 -19.71 -11.52
C LEU A 665 5.43 -19.45 -11.12
N ARG A 666 4.63 -18.89 -12.03
CA ARG A 666 3.23 -18.57 -11.77
C ARG A 666 2.30 -19.13 -12.84
N HIS A 667 1.28 -19.88 -12.42
CA HIS A 667 0.33 -20.53 -13.34
C HIS A 667 1.04 -21.42 -14.39
N CYS A 668 2.08 -22.14 -13.98
CA CYS A 668 2.85 -23.04 -14.82
C CYS A 668 2.41 -24.51 -14.65
N ILE A 669 2.66 -25.33 -15.67
CA ILE A 669 2.55 -26.79 -15.59
C ILE A 669 3.97 -27.35 -15.54
N ILE A 670 4.36 -27.99 -14.45
CA ILE A 670 5.72 -28.47 -14.24
C ILE A 670 5.70 -30.00 -14.35
N LYS A 671 6.23 -30.51 -15.46
CA LYS A 671 6.35 -31.95 -15.71
C LYS A 671 7.63 -32.53 -15.13
N ASP A 672 8.68 -31.73 -15.03
CA ASP A 672 9.94 -32.11 -14.39
C ASP A 672 10.65 -30.89 -13.81
N LEU A 673 11.07 -31.00 -12.56
CA LEU A 673 11.81 -29.98 -11.82
C LEU A 673 13.33 -30.10 -11.99
N ALA A 674 13.84 -31.18 -12.59
CA ALA A 674 15.27 -31.42 -12.77
C ALA A 674 15.96 -30.39 -13.69
N CYS A 675 15.19 -29.57 -14.41
CA CYS A 675 15.71 -28.46 -15.22
C CYS A 675 16.30 -27.32 -14.36
N PHE A 676 15.91 -27.20 -13.08
CA PHE A 676 16.39 -26.18 -12.15
C PHE A 676 17.67 -26.61 -11.45
N GLN A 677 18.80 -25.94 -11.76
CA GLN A 677 20.12 -26.27 -11.23
C GLN A 677 20.79 -25.04 -10.62
N GLY A 678 21.25 -25.09 -9.37
CA GLY A 678 21.85 -23.91 -8.74
C GLY A 678 20.85 -22.76 -8.52
N VAL A 679 19.54 -23.06 -8.48
CA VAL A 679 18.51 -22.08 -8.11
C VAL A 679 18.53 -21.89 -6.60
N GLN A 680 18.84 -20.69 -6.12
CA GLN A 680 18.90 -20.45 -4.67
C GLN A 680 17.52 -20.43 -4.04
N ARG A 681 16.56 -19.75 -4.69
CA ARG A 681 15.18 -19.66 -4.22
C ARG A 681 14.18 -19.89 -5.35
N LEU A 682 13.39 -20.95 -5.22
CA LEU A 682 12.32 -21.32 -6.15
C LEU A 682 10.95 -21.07 -5.50
N ILE A 683 10.14 -20.21 -6.11
CA ILE A 683 8.77 -19.90 -5.72
C ILE A 683 7.85 -20.47 -6.79
N VAL A 684 6.90 -21.29 -6.38
CA VAL A 684 5.92 -21.91 -7.26
C VAL A 684 4.54 -21.50 -6.76
N ASP A 685 3.83 -20.70 -7.57
CA ASP A 685 2.55 -20.12 -7.21
C ASP A 685 1.47 -20.44 -8.25
N CYS A 686 0.34 -20.98 -7.78
CA CYS A 686 -0.79 -21.39 -8.63
C CYS A 686 -0.40 -22.36 -9.76
N CYS A 687 0.63 -23.20 -9.56
CA CYS A 687 1.13 -24.13 -10.57
C CYS A 687 0.58 -25.55 -10.39
N ALA A 688 0.70 -26.37 -11.44
CA ALA A 688 0.33 -27.77 -11.43
C ALA A 688 1.55 -28.68 -11.64
N PHE A 689 1.79 -29.65 -10.76
CA PHE A 689 2.94 -30.56 -10.85
C PHE A 689 2.75 -31.86 -10.04
N ASP A 690 3.46 -32.91 -10.40
CA ASP A 690 3.39 -34.22 -9.73
C ASP A 690 4.75 -34.63 -9.14
N VAL A 691 4.77 -35.01 -7.86
CA VAL A 691 6.00 -35.35 -7.08
C VAL A 691 6.50 -36.77 -7.37
N GLY A 692 5.68 -37.65 -7.96
CA GLY A 692 5.95 -39.10 -8.02
C GLY A 692 7.17 -39.51 -8.83
N ASP A 693 7.35 -38.92 -10.01
CA ASP A 693 8.43 -39.28 -10.95
C ASP A 693 9.53 -38.21 -11.07
N THR A 694 9.38 -37.09 -10.34
CA THR A 694 10.26 -35.92 -10.48
C THR A 694 11.15 -35.75 -9.24
N LEU A 695 12.47 -35.68 -9.48
CA LEU A 695 13.40 -35.30 -8.43
C LEU A 695 13.22 -33.81 -8.14
N LEU A 696 12.79 -33.48 -6.92
CA LEU A 696 12.75 -32.09 -6.46
C LEU A 696 14.14 -31.46 -6.59
N PRO A 697 14.23 -30.18 -6.98
CA PRO A 697 15.52 -29.56 -7.25
C PRO A 697 16.25 -29.34 -5.92
N ARG A 698 17.58 -29.48 -5.94
CA ARG A 698 18.43 -29.02 -4.84
C ARG A 698 18.46 -27.50 -4.86
N SER A 699 17.45 -26.89 -4.25
CA SER A 699 17.35 -25.44 -4.05
C SER A 699 17.60 -25.12 -2.57
N GLY A 700 18.16 -23.95 -2.28
CA GLY A 700 18.32 -23.48 -0.90
C GLY A 700 16.97 -23.18 -0.25
N CYS A 701 15.98 -22.78 -1.05
CA CYS A 701 14.62 -22.52 -0.60
C CYS A 701 13.57 -22.86 -1.67
N LEU A 702 12.56 -23.64 -1.30
CA LEU A 702 11.36 -23.93 -2.09
C LEU A 702 10.13 -23.33 -1.39
N VAL A 703 9.37 -22.48 -2.08
CA VAL A 703 8.11 -21.91 -1.60
C VAL A 703 6.98 -22.36 -2.51
N LEU A 704 5.95 -22.98 -1.96
CA LEU A 704 4.74 -23.39 -2.67
C LEU A 704 3.53 -22.59 -2.19
N ARG A 705 2.72 -22.12 -3.14
CA ARG A 705 1.46 -21.40 -2.88
C ARG A 705 0.40 -21.84 -3.88
N HIS A 706 -0.80 -22.17 -3.39
CA HIS A 706 -1.98 -22.48 -4.19
C HIS A 706 -1.73 -23.48 -5.33
N CYS A 707 -0.81 -24.42 -5.14
CA CYS A 707 -0.42 -25.40 -6.16
C CYS A 707 -1.30 -26.65 -6.10
N ALA A 708 -1.41 -27.35 -7.24
CA ALA A 708 -2.17 -28.59 -7.36
C ALA A 708 -1.40 -29.68 -8.13
N SER A 709 -1.89 -30.91 -8.11
CA SER A 709 -1.44 -31.96 -9.02
C SER A 709 -1.87 -31.67 -10.46
N THR A 710 -1.18 -32.25 -11.45
CA THR A 710 -1.48 -32.00 -12.88
C THR A 710 -2.89 -32.43 -13.25
N ASP A 711 -3.39 -33.49 -12.63
CA ASP A 711 -4.76 -34.01 -12.79
C ASP A 711 -5.81 -33.24 -11.97
N LYS A 712 -5.39 -32.18 -11.23
CA LYS A 712 -6.22 -31.39 -10.33
C LYS A 712 -7.00 -32.23 -9.30
N ARG A 713 -6.49 -33.39 -8.90
CA ARG A 713 -7.10 -34.21 -7.83
C ARG A 713 -6.60 -33.84 -6.45
N TRP A 714 -5.40 -33.26 -6.37
CA TRP A 714 -4.74 -32.95 -5.11
C TRP A 714 -4.33 -31.48 -5.08
N ARG A 715 -4.50 -30.86 -3.92
CA ARG A 715 -3.91 -29.56 -3.58
C ARG A 715 -2.65 -29.81 -2.76
N TRP A 716 -1.56 -29.14 -3.13
CA TRP A 716 -0.31 -29.16 -2.37
C TRP A 716 -0.39 -28.17 -1.19
N PRO A 717 0.29 -28.46 -0.06
CA PRO A 717 0.28 -27.55 1.09
C PRO A 717 1.00 -26.24 0.76
N ASP A 718 0.48 -25.13 1.28
CA ASP A 718 1.13 -23.81 1.22
C ASP A 718 2.28 -23.78 2.24
N VAL A 719 3.53 -23.88 1.77
CA VAL A 719 4.69 -24.12 2.64
C VAL A 719 5.96 -23.47 2.09
N ALA A 720 6.87 -23.08 2.99
CA ALA A 720 8.23 -22.68 2.69
C ALA A 720 9.22 -23.67 3.31
N LEU A 721 10.04 -24.30 2.47
CA LEU A 721 11.03 -25.30 2.84
C LEU A 721 12.41 -24.70 2.58
N VAL A 722 13.25 -24.60 3.61
CA VAL A 722 14.58 -23.97 3.54
C VAL A 722 15.63 -24.98 3.97
N ASP A 723 16.70 -25.11 3.19
CA ASP A 723 17.84 -26.00 3.43
C ASP A 723 17.45 -27.47 3.69
N ARG A 724 16.42 -27.95 2.98
CA ARG A 724 15.92 -29.34 3.07
C ARG A 724 16.42 -30.19 1.92
N SER A 725 16.67 -31.47 2.19
CA SER A 725 16.99 -32.41 1.12
C SER A 725 15.76 -32.65 0.22
N PRO A 726 15.94 -32.98 -1.08
CA PRO A 726 14.83 -33.32 -1.97
C PRO A 726 13.88 -34.39 -1.40
N GLU A 727 14.42 -35.39 -0.69
CA GLU A 727 13.65 -36.47 -0.08
C GLU A 727 12.80 -35.98 1.11
N GLU A 728 13.34 -35.06 1.92
CA GLU A 728 12.59 -34.42 3.00
C GLU A 728 11.47 -33.54 2.47
N MET A 729 11.76 -32.75 1.43
CA MET A 729 10.75 -31.91 0.79
C MET A 729 9.60 -32.76 0.24
N ALA A 730 9.90 -33.81 -0.51
CA ALA A 730 8.89 -34.73 -1.06
C ALA A 730 8.01 -35.34 0.04
N ARG A 731 8.61 -35.74 1.16
CA ARG A 731 7.88 -36.29 2.31
C ARG A 731 6.90 -35.28 2.92
N VAL A 732 7.32 -34.02 3.07
CA VAL A 732 6.45 -32.95 3.60
C VAL A 732 5.28 -32.68 2.65
N LEU A 733 5.54 -32.61 1.34
CA LEU A 733 4.48 -32.36 0.35
C LEU A 733 3.46 -33.50 0.28
N LEU A 734 3.93 -34.76 0.30
CA LEU A 734 3.06 -35.93 0.30
C LEU A 734 2.25 -36.07 1.58
N ALA A 735 2.81 -35.69 2.73
CA ALA A 735 2.11 -35.71 4.01
C ALA A 735 1.06 -34.59 4.12
N GLY A 736 1.30 -33.43 3.50
CA GLY A 736 0.41 -32.27 3.57
C GLY A 736 -0.56 -32.11 2.40
N ARG A 737 -0.64 -33.08 1.47
CA ARG A 737 -1.55 -32.96 0.32
C ARG A 737 -3.01 -33.18 0.73
N GLU A 738 -3.90 -32.41 0.15
CA GLU A 738 -5.35 -32.48 0.38
C GLU A 738 -6.05 -32.90 -0.90
N ARG A 739 -7.06 -33.78 -0.80
CA ARG A 739 -7.86 -34.15 -1.98
C ARG A 739 -8.80 -32.99 -2.30
N MET A 740 -8.79 -32.50 -3.53
CA MET A 740 -9.75 -31.48 -3.95
C MET A 740 -11.11 -32.15 -4.17
N GLU A 741 -12.13 -31.68 -3.45
CA GLU A 741 -13.52 -32.08 -3.69
C GLU A 741 -13.95 -31.49 -5.05
N ALA A 742 -14.53 -32.34 -5.89
CA ALA A 742 -14.84 -32.03 -7.30
C ALA A 742 -16.03 -31.09 -7.46
#